data_AF-A0A812RB10-F1
#
_entry.id   AF-A0A812RB10-F1
#
_cell.length_a   1.000
_cell.length_b   1.000
_cell.length_c   1.000
_cell.angle_alpha   90.00
_cell.angle_beta   90.00
_cell.angle_gamma   90.00
#
_symmetry.space_group_name_H-M   'P 1'
#
loop_
_entity.id
_entity.type
_entity.pdbx_description
1 polymer ?
#
loop_
_entity_poly.entity_id
_entity_poly.type
_entity_poly.pdbx_seq_one_letter_code
_entity_poly.pdbx_strand_id
1 'polypeptide(L)'
;MSEPGFLAACCAAPVSTDQEFITDQSYPLIPDGAGSLPAMFSARFDGSETERKFREVHRLLHESGYRVFIVDAGAGDDFGDDTMAYLGHMKKNKGVLLSVCTSHYAEVTDSKYSSFEELKFAHGNDLRILPLRVCDDPWPPEPPSGEDHPHDKLGKGTGLSAMAFPPSRVYVDCRKLGERDIACRIAAELRQGVSPAGHGQQDPSTSQNHRIMPLLPGLLGPGSKAPEKGKPEVVSRAAATDADASKKESEAWRSLAKKGGGERDGRSYSAEECLVKALEIDNTNAQAWYMLAGKAGGIVNGQAISKKECCEKALENDASYAMAWFKLGFDGGGTVSGKAFSKKECYQRSLENDEDFTWAWNNLGTQGGGIVNGKNYDKKQCYQKALEKDKTNEKAWLSLGVAGGGTVSGSHYDEKQCYQKALENDETYAQAWLNLGLQGGGTVNGKALSKKECYQRSLESDEDFAWAWNNLGTQGGGTVNGKNYDAKQCYQKALEKDKTNEKAWLSLGVAGGGTVSGSHYDEKQCYQKALENDETYAQAWLNLGLQGGGTVNGKALSKKECYQRSLESDEDFAWAWNNLGTQGGGTVNGRNYDKKHCYKKALEIDETFAKAWCNLGLAGGGTVNGTDVSRKQCFEKALAYDETDTTCWTELGKCGGGVVGRTHYGADECKRKGKK
;
A
#
# COMPACT_ATOMS: atom_id res chain seq x y z
N MET A 1 38.58 -1.56 -35.02
CA MET A 1 38.15 -2.95 -35.31
C MET A 1 37.35 -3.41 -34.11
N SER A 2 36.08 -3.67 -34.37
CA SER A 2 35.01 -3.98 -33.43
C SER A 2 34.90 -5.49 -33.25
N GLU A 3 34.85 -5.97 -32.01
CA GLU A 3 34.35 -7.30 -31.67
C GLU A 3 33.39 -7.21 -30.46
N PRO A 4 32.40 -8.14 -30.36
CA PRO A 4 31.14 -7.95 -29.66
C PRO A 4 31.03 -8.75 -28.33
N GLY A 5 29.90 -8.58 -27.66
CA GLY A 5 29.62 -8.93 -26.27
C GLY A 5 29.56 -10.41 -25.88
N PHE A 6 29.51 -10.62 -24.57
CA PHE A 6 28.99 -11.82 -23.93
C PHE A 6 27.91 -11.41 -22.91
N LEU A 7 26.68 -11.81 -23.21
CA LEU A 7 25.54 -11.94 -22.29
C LEU A 7 25.51 -13.41 -21.84
N ALA A 8 25.36 -13.66 -20.53
CA ALA A 8 24.37 -14.59 -19.94
C ALA A 8 24.75 -15.06 -18.52
N ALA A 9 23.72 -15.00 -17.65
CA ALA A 9 23.34 -15.94 -16.59
C ALA A 9 24.19 -16.08 -15.32
N CYS A 10 23.55 -15.84 -14.17
CA CYS A 10 23.56 -16.74 -13.01
C CYS A 10 22.22 -16.62 -12.26
N CYS A 11 21.30 -17.53 -12.56
CA CYS A 11 20.25 -17.97 -11.65
C CYS A 11 20.71 -19.30 -11.00
N ALA A 12 20.39 -19.45 -9.72
CA ALA A 12 20.29 -20.69 -8.94
C ALA A 12 21.57 -21.56 -8.78
N ALA A 13 22.07 -21.63 -7.54
CA ALA A 13 22.92 -22.73 -7.09
C ALA A 13 22.13 -23.68 -6.16
N PRO A 14 22.34 -25.01 -6.22
CA PRO A 14 21.64 -25.99 -5.42
C PRO A 14 22.23 -26.14 -4.01
N VAL A 15 21.37 -26.52 -3.07
CA VAL A 15 21.74 -26.92 -1.70
C VAL A 15 22.43 -28.28 -1.74
N SER A 16 23.70 -28.34 -1.31
CA SER A 16 24.35 -29.58 -0.86
C SER A 16 24.87 -29.38 0.55
N THR A 17 24.49 -30.30 1.43
CA THR A 17 24.76 -30.35 2.86
C THR A 17 26.22 -30.70 3.19
N ASP A 18 26.59 -30.23 4.38
CA ASP A 18 27.70 -30.64 5.25
C ASP A 18 29.12 -30.18 4.88
N GLN A 19 29.53 -29.06 5.48
CA GLN A 19 30.75 -29.01 6.29
C GLN A 19 30.76 -27.79 7.22
N GLU A 20 30.90 -28.06 8.52
CA GLU A 20 30.95 -27.12 9.63
C GLU A 20 32.05 -26.07 9.45
N PHE A 21 31.68 -24.79 9.58
CA PHE A 21 32.62 -23.70 9.83
C PHE A 21 32.24 -22.97 11.12
N ILE A 22 33.22 -22.95 12.03
CA ILE A 22 33.21 -22.34 13.34
C ILE A 22 33.08 -20.81 13.21
N THR A 23 32.09 -20.25 13.90
CA THR A 23 31.78 -18.83 14.06
C THR A 23 32.62 -18.20 15.19
N ASP A 24 33.07 -16.94 15.04
CA ASP A 24 32.93 -15.88 16.08
C ASP A 24 33.45 -14.51 15.58
N GLN A 25 32.54 -13.68 15.09
CA GLN A 25 32.41 -12.30 15.56
C GLN A 25 30.92 -12.06 15.73
N SER A 26 30.45 -12.21 16.96
CA SER A 26 29.06 -12.03 17.36
C SER A 26 28.60 -10.58 17.14
N TYR A 27 28.06 -10.29 15.96
CA TYR A 27 27.14 -9.18 15.80
C TYR A 27 26.01 -9.34 16.82
N PRO A 28 25.59 -8.27 17.52
CA PRO A 28 24.48 -8.39 18.45
C PRO A 28 23.27 -8.90 17.66
N LEU A 29 22.79 -10.08 18.07
CA LEU A 29 21.56 -10.64 17.59
C LEU A 29 20.45 -9.70 18.07
N ILE A 30 19.67 -9.16 17.13
CA ILE A 30 18.44 -8.46 17.46
C ILE A 30 17.54 -9.52 18.08
N PRO A 31 17.18 -9.42 19.36
CA PRO A 31 16.47 -10.52 20.02
C PRO A 31 15.04 -10.56 19.55
N ASP A 32 14.40 -11.73 19.68
CA ASP A 32 13.02 -11.94 19.28
C ASP A 32 12.05 -10.87 19.84
N GLY A 33 11.21 -10.35 18.94
CA GLY A 33 10.29 -9.25 19.20
C GLY A 33 8.92 -9.68 19.72
N ALA A 34 8.68 -10.98 19.98
CA ALA A 34 7.39 -11.45 20.47
C ALA A 34 7.01 -10.75 21.79
N GLY A 35 5.81 -10.17 21.82
CA GLY A 35 5.30 -9.44 22.99
C GLY A 35 5.86 -8.03 23.19
N SER A 36 6.73 -7.54 22.31
CA SER A 36 7.23 -6.16 22.35
C SER A 36 6.12 -5.12 22.14
N LEU A 37 6.33 -3.91 22.67
CA LEU A 37 5.45 -2.78 22.41
C LEU A 37 5.46 -2.43 20.92
N PRO A 38 4.30 -2.12 20.32
CA PRO A 38 4.27 -1.67 18.94
C PRO A 38 4.91 -0.27 18.86
N ALA A 39 5.56 0.01 17.75
CA ALA A 39 6.27 1.27 17.55
C ALA A 39 6.04 1.85 16.15
N MET A 40 6.17 3.15 15.99
CA MET A 40 6.02 3.83 14.70
C MET A 40 7.17 4.80 14.49
N PHE A 41 7.86 4.70 13.37
CA PHE A 41 8.81 5.73 12.94
C PHE A 41 8.06 6.98 12.51
N SER A 42 8.37 8.09 13.18
CA SER A 42 8.02 9.43 12.77
C SER A 42 9.29 10.06 12.22
N ALA A 43 9.31 10.31 10.92
CA ALA A 43 10.43 10.93 10.23
C ALA A 43 9.91 11.72 9.05
N ARG A 44 10.75 12.63 8.53
CA ARG A 44 10.55 13.16 7.19
C ARG A 44 11.24 12.20 6.22
N PHE A 45 10.43 11.46 5.47
CA PHE A 45 10.90 10.57 4.42
C PHE A 45 10.97 11.36 3.11
N ASP A 46 12.17 11.84 2.80
CA ASP A 46 12.52 12.73 1.68
C ASP A 46 13.56 12.12 0.72
N GLY A 47 13.79 10.80 0.79
CA GLY A 47 14.81 10.06 0.06
C GLY A 47 16.23 10.25 0.62
N SER A 48 16.39 10.85 1.79
CA SER A 48 17.72 11.08 2.37
C SER A 48 18.38 9.80 2.93
N GLU A 49 19.68 9.88 3.20
CA GLU A 49 20.43 8.82 3.88
C GLU A 49 19.78 8.41 5.23
N THR A 50 19.16 9.36 5.93
CA THR A 50 18.43 9.10 7.17
C THR A 50 17.22 8.21 6.92
N GLU A 51 16.46 8.45 5.85
CA GLU A 51 15.35 7.59 5.48
C GLU A 51 15.81 6.16 5.17
N ARG A 52 16.79 5.98 4.28
CA ARG A 52 17.32 4.64 3.95
C ARG A 52 17.78 3.91 5.20
N LYS A 53 18.53 4.60 6.06
CA LYS A 53 19.03 4.07 7.32
C LYS A 53 17.89 3.56 8.21
N PHE A 54 16.82 4.34 8.37
CA PHE A 54 15.70 3.94 9.24
C PHE A 54 14.72 2.97 8.58
N ARG A 55 14.66 2.88 7.25
CA ARG A 55 13.99 1.78 6.53
C ARG A 55 14.73 0.46 6.72
N GLU A 56 16.05 0.46 6.73
CA GLU A 56 16.82 -0.74 7.03
C GLU A 56 16.71 -1.13 8.52
N VAL A 57 16.76 -0.18 9.44
CA VAL A 57 16.47 -0.41 10.87
C VAL A 57 15.06 -0.99 11.03
N HIS A 58 14.07 -0.46 10.31
CA HIS A 58 12.69 -0.96 10.29
C HIS A 58 12.64 -2.41 9.78
N ARG A 59 13.29 -2.72 8.65
CA ARG A 59 13.39 -4.08 8.10
C ARG A 59 14.00 -5.05 9.11
N LEU A 60 15.12 -4.68 9.73
CA LEU A 60 15.83 -5.50 10.73
C LEU A 60 14.98 -5.78 11.97
N LEU A 61 14.23 -4.78 12.47
CA LEU A 61 13.28 -4.96 13.57
C LEU A 61 12.10 -5.83 13.16
N HIS A 62 11.56 -5.62 11.96
CA HIS A 62 10.43 -6.37 11.43
C HIS A 62 10.77 -7.86 11.24
N GLU A 63 11.92 -8.16 10.63
CA GLU A 63 12.43 -9.53 10.46
C GLU A 63 12.72 -10.24 11.79
N SER A 64 12.98 -9.47 12.83
CA SER A 64 13.19 -9.99 14.20
C SER A 64 11.89 -10.08 15.01
N GLY A 65 10.72 -9.90 14.38
CA GLY A 65 9.40 -10.10 15.00
C GLY A 65 8.84 -8.89 15.77
N TYR A 66 9.42 -7.69 15.63
CA TYR A 66 8.86 -6.47 16.25
C TYR A 66 7.75 -5.88 15.38
N ARG A 67 6.70 -5.37 16.04
CA ARG A 67 5.61 -4.64 15.39
C ARG A 67 5.99 -3.17 15.22
N VAL A 68 6.78 -2.86 14.20
CA VAL A 68 7.22 -1.49 13.91
C VAL A 68 6.62 -1.02 12.59
N PHE A 69 6.07 0.19 12.58
CA PHE A 69 5.42 0.81 11.42
C PHE A 69 6.26 1.96 10.89
N ILE A 70 6.22 2.17 9.57
CA ILE A 70 6.80 3.31 8.87
C ILE A 70 5.76 3.78 7.86
N VAL A 71 5.48 5.08 7.79
CA VAL A 71 4.56 5.63 6.77
C VAL A 71 5.40 5.86 5.51
N ASP A 72 5.11 5.11 4.46
CA ASP A 72 5.86 5.18 3.19
C ASP A 72 5.26 6.28 2.29
N ALA A 73 6.08 7.23 1.82
CA ALA A 73 5.64 8.35 1.00
C ALA A 73 6.02 8.13 -0.47
N GLY A 74 5.09 7.61 -1.28
CA GLY A 74 5.13 7.72 -2.74
C GLY A 74 4.45 9.01 -3.19
N ALA A 75 4.99 9.71 -4.19
CA ALA A 75 4.39 10.95 -4.68
C ALA A 75 2.99 10.71 -5.30
N GLY A 76 1.94 11.14 -4.60
CA GLY A 76 0.56 11.20 -5.12
C GLY A 76 -0.54 10.56 -4.27
N ASP A 77 -0.23 9.87 -3.17
CA ASP A 77 -1.23 9.20 -2.33
C ASP A 77 -1.83 10.12 -1.25
N ASP A 78 -3.07 9.86 -0.82
CA ASP A 78 -3.72 10.60 0.28
C ASP A 78 -3.17 10.09 1.64
N PHE A 79 -2.03 10.62 2.05
CA PHE A 79 -1.16 10.20 3.19
C PHE A 79 -1.81 10.22 4.59
N GLY A 80 -3.05 10.67 4.66
CA GLY A 80 -3.68 11.06 5.91
C GLY A 80 -4.20 9.94 6.79
N ASP A 81 -4.80 8.96 6.13
CA ASP A 81 -5.50 7.88 6.82
C ASP A 81 -4.54 6.88 7.46
N ASP A 82 -3.37 6.64 6.84
CA ASP A 82 -2.39 5.67 7.34
C ASP A 82 -1.58 6.23 8.52
N THR A 83 -1.19 7.51 8.47
CA THR A 83 -0.57 8.23 9.59
C THR A 83 -1.50 8.26 10.81
N MET A 84 -2.78 8.58 10.61
CA MET A 84 -3.77 8.59 11.68
C MET A 84 -4.10 7.18 12.20
N ALA A 85 -4.11 6.17 11.33
CA ALA A 85 -4.30 4.78 11.74
C ALA A 85 -3.13 4.27 12.60
N TYR A 86 -1.88 4.58 12.25
CA TYR A 86 -0.71 4.19 13.03
C TYR A 86 -0.62 4.93 14.37
N LEU A 87 -0.84 6.25 14.39
CA LEU A 87 -0.91 7.02 15.64
C LEU A 87 -2.06 6.54 16.55
N GLY A 88 -3.21 6.21 15.98
CA GLY A 88 -4.33 5.58 16.69
C GLY A 88 -3.96 4.20 17.26
N HIS A 89 -3.21 3.40 16.50
CA HIS A 89 -2.68 2.11 16.95
C HIS A 89 -1.66 2.28 18.08
N MET A 90 -0.75 3.25 18.00
CA MET A 90 0.20 3.60 19.07
C MET A 90 -0.55 3.98 20.35
N LYS A 91 -1.57 4.84 20.25
CA LYS A 91 -2.38 5.25 21.41
C LYS A 91 -3.11 4.08 22.06
N LYS A 92 -3.78 3.24 21.28
CA LYS A 92 -4.55 2.10 21.81
C LYS A 92 -3.67 1.08 22.53
N ASN A 93 -2.46 0.85 22.03
CA ASN A 93 -1.57 -0.21 22.52
C ASN A 93 -0.43 0.31 23.41
N LYS A 94 -0.49 1.58 23.85
CA LYS A 94 0.59 2.25 24.58
C LYS A 94 1.96 2.08 23.88
N GLY A 95 1.91 2.17 22.56
CA GLY A 95 3.06 2.03 21.68
C GLY A 95 4.03 3.21 21.79
N VAL A 96 5.12 3.11 21.04
CA VAL A 96 6.23 4.07 21.10
C VAL A 96 6.35 4.82 19.78
N LEU A 97 6.29 6.15 19.83
CA LEU A 97 6.68 6.98 18.69
C LEU A 97 8.22 7.05 18.64
N LEU A 98 8.80 6.52 17.58
CA LEU A 98 10.23 6.56 17.30
C LEU A 98 10.51 7.83 16.48
N SER A 99 10.83 8.92 17.18
CA SER A 99 11.04 10.24 16.56
C SER A 99 12.43 10.34 15.96
N VAL A 100 12.56 10.28 14.63
CA VAL A 100 13.83 10.43 13.91
C VAL A 100 14.17 11.92 13.82
N CYS A 101 14.90 12.40 14.82
CA CYS A 101 15.17 13.80 15.07
C CYS A 101 16.28 14.35 14.15
N THR A 102 15.89 14.76 12.94
CA THR A 102 16.68 15.62 12.06
C THR A 102 16.59 17.09 12.51
N SER A 103 17.38 17.99 11.91
CA SER A 103 17.34 19.43 12.23
C SER A 103 16.01 20.11 11.85
N HIS A 104 15.21 19.46 11.00
CA HIS A 104 13.91 19.95 10.53
C HIS A 104 12.75 19.15 11.15
N TYR A 105 13.03 18.31 12.15
CA TYR A 105 12.00 17.50 12.79
C TYR A 105 11.03 18.41 13.55
N ALA A 106 9.72 18.15 13.37
CA ALA A 106 8.63 19.00 13.84
C ALA A 106 8.51 20.38 13.14
N GLU A 107 9.05 20.54 11.93
CA GLU A 107 8.76 21.71 11.09
C GLU A 107 7.27 21.78 10.73
N VAL A 108 6.66 22.95 10.95
CA VAL A 108 5.27 23.18 10.56
C VAL A 108 5.22 23.43 9.06
N THR A 109 4.43 22.64 8.35
CA THR A 109 4.20 22.77 6.91
C THR A 109 2.70 22.84 6.64
N ASP A 110 2.28 23.11 5.40
CA ASP A 110 0.86 23.00 5.01
C ASP A 110 0.33 21.55 5.02
N SER A 111 1.20 20.55 5.21
CA SER A 111 0.79 19.16 5.34
C SER A 111 0.18 18.87 6.70
N LYS A 112 -1.05 18.34 6.70
CA LYS A 112 -1.72 17.79 7.90
C LYS A 112 -1.08 16.49 8.43
N TYR A 113 -0.13 15.93 7.68
CA TYR A 113 0.53 14.66 7.95
C TYR A 113 2.04 14.87 7.85
N SER A 114 2.57 15.50 8.89
CA SER A 114 3.97 15.88 9.03
C SER A 114 4.48 15.45 10.41
N SER A 115 5.80 15.36 10.57
CA SER A 115 6.43 15.06 11.87
C SER A 115 5.98 16.01 12.99
N PHE A 116 5.58 17.24 12.64
CA PHE A 116 4.97 18.19 13.59
C PHE A 116 3.62 17.69 14.12
N GLU A 117 2.69 17.30 13.25
CA GLU A 117 1.37 16.81 13.67
C GLU A 117 1.46 15.44 14.35
N GLU A 118 2.40 14.58 13.95
CA GLU A 118 2.69 13.31 14.63
C GLU A 118 3.23 13.51 16.05
N LEU A 119 4.22 14.38 16.22
CA LEU A 119 4.80 14.71 17.53
C LEU A 119 3.76 15.40 18.44
N LYS A 120 2.95 16.29 17.87
CA LYS A 120 1.87 17.00 18.57
C LYS A 120 0.80 16.03 19.06
N PHE A 121 0.42 15.07 18.21
CA PHE A 121 -0.50 14.01 18.61
C PHE A 121 0.11 13.15 19.73
N ALA A 122 1.35 12.72 19.59
CA ALA A 122 2.01 11.86 20.58
C ALA A 122 2.16 12.56 21.93
N HIS A 123 2.60 13.82 21.93
CA HIS A 123 2.74 14.63 23.13
C HIS A 123 1.38 14.93 23.77
N GLY A 124 0.38 15.33 22.99
CA GLY A 124 -0.97 15.64 23.50
C GLY A 124 -1.78 14.43 23.96
N ASN A 125 -1.35 13.21 23.64
CA ASN A 125 -2.00 11.97 24.06
C ASN A 125 -1.13 11.11 24.99
N ASP A 126 -0.08 11.68 25.58
CA ASP A 126 0.86 11.00 26.51
C ASP A 126 1.43 9.69 25.96
N LEU A 127 1.71 9.63 24.65
CA LEU A 127 2.40 8.48 24.07
C LEU A 127 3.85 8.44 24.55
N ARG A 128 4.40 7.22 24.64
CA ARG A 128 5.85 7.06 24.83
C ARG A 128 6.54 7.57 23.56
N ILE A 129 7.42 8.55 23.73
CA ILE A 129 8.23 9.08 22.63
C ILE A 129 9.68 8.68 22.91
N LEU A 130 10.30 7.95 21.98
CA LEU A 130 11.71 7.63 21.98
C LEU A 130 12.40 8.48 20.92
N PRO A 131 13.14 9.53 21.30
CA PRO A 131 13.86 10.34 20.34
C PRO A 131 15.09 9.58 19.82
N LEU A 132 15.29 9.63 18.51
CA LEU A 132 16.40 9.03 17.77
C LEU A 132 17.19 10.18 17.15
N ARG A 133 18.30 10.55 17.77
CA ARG A 133 19.09 11.72 17.36
C ARG A 133 19.97 11.35 16.17
N VAL A 134 19.77 12.04 15.04
CA VAL A 134 20.47 11.71 13.78
C VAL A 134 21.34 12.86 13.23
N CYS A 135 21.17 14.08 13.73
CA CYS A 135 21.96 15.24 13.33
C CYS A 135 22.74 15.86 14.50
N ASP A 136 23.75 16.66 14.15
CA ASP A 136 24.48 17.50 15.11
C ASP A 136 23.61 18.67 15.59
N ASP A 137 24.05 19.33 16.67
CA ASP A 137 23.31 20.38 17.40
C ASP A 137 22.71 21.46 16.48
N PRO A 138 21.54 22.04 16.81
CA PRO A 138 20.95 22.15 18.16
C PRO A 138 20.10 20.95 18.63
N TRP A 139 20.06 20.73 19.96
CA TRP A 139 19.21 19.75 20.64
C TRP A 139 18.40 20.40 21.78
N PRO A 140 17.07 20.19 21.85
CA PRO A 140 16.22 19.42 20.93
C PRO A 140 16.15 20.05 19.53
N PRO A 141 15.60 19.35 18.52
CA PRO A 141 15.52 19.89 17.15
C PRO A 141 14.89 21.28 17.09
N GLU A 142 15.53 22.21 16.38
CA GLU A 142 15.05 23.57 16.14
C GLU A 142 14.69 23.74 14.66
N PRO A 143 13.48 23.32 14.24
CA PRO A 143 13.07 23.45 12.84
C PRO A 143 12.94 24.94 12.43
N PRO A 144 13.07 25.25 11.12
CA PRO A 144 12.92 26.61 10.62
C PRO A 144 11.60 27.28 11.03
N SER A 145 11.67 28.53 11.47
CA SER A 145 10.52 29.36 11.86
C SER A 145 10.88 30.86 11.86
N GLY A 146 9.88 31.75 11.95
CA GLY A 146 10.07 33.20 12.00
C GLY A 146 9.13 33.97 11.07
N GLU A 147 9.15 35.31 11.10
CA GLU A 147 8.18 36.18 10.37
C GLU A 147 8.11 35.88 8.86
N ASP A 148 9.24 35.46 8.29
CA ASP A 148 9.41 35.12 6.87
C ASP A 148 9.08 33.66 6.54
N HIS A 149 8.81 32.79 7.54
CA HIS A 149 8.46 31.39 7.32
C HIS A 149 7.01 31.25 6.82
N PRO A 150 6.75 30.49 5.74
CA PRO A 150 5.42 30.43 5.11
C PRO A 150 4.33 29.88 6.02
N HIS A 151 4.66 28.99 6.96
CA HIS A 151 3.68 28.29 7.80
C HIS A 151 3.90 28.44 9.32
N ASP A 152 5.06 28.96 9.76
CA ASP A 152 5.43 29.03 11.19
C ASP A 152 6.01 30.38 11.60
N LYS A 153 5.16 31.40 11.60
CA LYS A 153 5.56 32.76 11.99
C LYS A 153 5.87 32.94 13.48
N LEU A 154 5.47 31.99 14.31
CA LEU A 154 5.50 32.10 15.77
C LEU A 154 6.37 31.04 16.46
N GLY A 155 7.11 30.22 15.70
CA GLY A 155 8.00 29.19 16.26
C GLY A 155 7.27 28.04 16.97
N LYS A 156 6.10 27.64 16.45
CA LYS A 156 5.30 26.54 17.00
C LYS A 156 6.04 25.21 16.93
N GLY A 157 6.78 24.95 15.86
CA GLY A 157 7.58 23.73 15.69
C GLY A 157 8.67 23.61 16.75
N THR A 158 9.47 24.68 16.90
CA THR A 158 10.50 24.79 17.94
C THR A 158 9.92 24.65 19.35
N GLY A 159 8.79 25.32 19.63
CA GLY A 159 8.10 25.22 20.92
C GLY A 159 7.63 23.81 21.25
N LEU A 160 7.02 23.11 20.28
CA LEU A 160 6.57 21.72 20.45
C LEU A 160 7.75 20.76 20.67
N SER A 161 8.82 20.92 19.89
CA SER A 161 10.05 20.13 20.03
C SER A 161 10.63 20.27 21.45
N ALA A 162 10.73 21.49 21.98
CA ALA A 162 11.21 21.75 23.34
C ALA A 162 10.32 21.13 24.43
N MET A 163 9.00 21.11 24.23
CA MET A 163 8.05 20.48 25.19
C MET A 163 8.09 18.96 25.14
N ALA A 164 8.22 18.35 23.96
CA ALA A 164 8.29 16.91 23.81
C ALA A 164 9.64 16.33 24.28
N PHE A 165 10.71 17.11 24.12
CA PHE A 165 12.10 16.73 24.38
C PHE A 165 12.78 17.65 25.41
N PRO A 166 12.32 17.67 26.67
CA PRO A 166 12.99 18.45 27.72
C PRO A 166 14.42 17.91 27.96
N PRO A 167 15.33 18.68 28.58
CA PRO A 167 16.72 18.26 28.83
C PRO A 167 16.88 16.93 29.58
N SER A 168 15.86 16.51 30.34
CA SER A 168 15.83 15.24 31.06
C SER A 168 15.42 14.02 30.21
N ARG A 169 14.99 14.23 28.95
CA ARG A 169 14.57 13.15 28.06
C ARG A 169 15.78 12.41 27.51
N VAL A 170 15.84 11.11 27.79
CA VAL A 170 16.84 10.21 27.21
C VAL A 170 16.51 9.93 25.74
N TYR A 171 17.51 9.98 24.87
CA TYR A 171 17.41 9.68 23.44
C TYR A 171 18.43 8.61 23.03
N VAL A 172 18.19 7.95 21.90
CA VAL A 172 19.20 7.07 21.26
C VAL A 172 20.05 7.93 20.32
N ASP A 173 21.36 8.00 20.57
CA ASP A 173 22.29 8.70 19.68
C ASP A 173 22.64 7.82 18.47
N CYS A 174 22.01 8.09 17.33
CA CYS A 174 22.12 7.28 16.11
C CYS A 174 23.23 7.75 15.17
N ARG A 175 23.92 8.86 15.47
CA ARG A 175 24.89 9.52 14.57
C ARG A 175 26.08 8.64 14.21
N LYS A 176 26.56 7.82 15.16
CA LYS A 176 27.74 6.96 15.00
C LYS A 176 27.43 5.46 15.03
N LEU A 177 26.14 5.10 15.00
CA LEU A 177 25.69 3.71 15.09
C LEU A 177 25.28 3.20 13.71
N GLY A 178 25.61 1.93 13.43
CA GLY A 178 25.05 1.20 12.29
C GLY A 178 23.59 0.81 12.51
N GLU A 179 22.90 0.42 11.45
CA GLU A 179 21.47 0.09 11.41
C GLU A 179 21.13 -1.03 12.40
N ARG A 180 21.98 -2.07 12.47
CA ARG A 180 21.78 -3.20 13.39
C ARG A 180 21.94 -2.80 14.86
N ASP A 181 22.87 -1.90 15.18
CA ASP A 181 23.04 -1.39 16.54
C ASP A 181 21.89 -0.49 16.98
N ILE A 182 21.38 0.33 16.05
CA ILE A 182 20.18 1.14 16.27
C ILE A 182 18.97 0.23 16.50
N ALA A 183 18.79 -0.80 15.65
CA ALA A 183 17.74 -1.79 15.83
C ALA A 183 17.85 -2.51 17.19
N CYS A 184 19.04 -2.93 17.60
CA CYS A 184 19.26 -3.53 18.92
C CYS A 184 18.88 -2.60 20.09
N ARG A 185 19.19 -1.31 19.99
CA ARG A 185 18.84 -0.32 21.03
C ARG A 185 17.35 -0.04 21.07
N ILE A 186 16.70 0.12 19.91
CA ILE A 186 15.24 0.24 19.83
C ILE A 186 14.58 -1.02 20.39
N ALA A 187 15.05 -2.20 19.99
CA ALA A 187 14.56 -3.49 20.47
C ALA A 187 14.67 -3.63 21.99
N ALA A 188 15.71 -3.09 22.62
CA ALA A 188 15.84 -3.06 24.08
C ALA A 188 14.75 -2.18 24.74
N GLU A 189 14.52 -0.99 24.20
CA GLU A 189 13.48 -0.05 24.69
C GLU A 189 12.07 -0.60 24.54
N LEU A 190 11.78 -1.27 23.41
CA LEU A 190 10.45 -1.85 23.14
C LEU A 190 10.16 -3.08 24.00
N ARG A 191 11.19 -3.79 24.48
CA ARG A 191 11.05 -4.95 25.38
C ARG A 191 11.04 -4.60 26.85
N GLN A 192 11.72 -3.53 27.26
CA GLN A 192 11.63 -3.02 28.64
C GLN A 192 10.21 -2.53 29.01
N GLY A 193 9.27 -2.49 28.05
CA GLY A 193 7.84 -2.32 28.29
C GLY A 193 7.08 -3.56 28.76
N VAL A 194 7.72 -4.74 28.85
CA VAL A 194 7.12 -6.00 29.31
C VAL A 194 7.63 -6.30 30.72
N SER A 195 6.78 -6.10 31.73
CA SER A 195 7.07 -6.63 33.07
C SER A 195 6.87 -8.15 33.06
N PRO A 196 7.82 -8.97 33.55
CA PRO A 196 7.59 -10.40 33.73
C PRO A 196 6.53 -10.61 34.82
N ALA A 197 5.60 -11.53 34.57
CA ALA A 197 4.60 -11.94 35.53
C ALA A 197 5.28 -12.47 36.82
N GLY A 198 5.06 -11.77 37.92
CA GLY A 198 5.40 -12.23 39.26
C GLY A 198 4.36 -13.24 39.76
N HIS A 199 4.82 -14.44 40.09
CA HIS A 199 4.07 -15.41 40.87
C HIS A 199 3.83 -14.91 42.30
N GLY A 200 2.58 -15.07 42.76
CA GLY A 200 2.24 -15.44 44.13
C GLY A 200 2.15 -14.32 45.17
N GLN A 201 0.93 -13.99 45.58
CA GLN A 201 0.46 -14.29 46.93
C GLN A 201 -1.06 -14.04 47.06
N GLN A 202 -1.78 -15.07 47.50
CA GLN A 202 -3.08 -14.96 48.16
C GLN A 202 -2.88 -14.16 49.46
N ASP A 203 -3.86 -13.37 49.90
CA ASP A 203 -4.98 -13.80 50.76
C ASP A 203 -5.87 -12.58 51.14
N PRO A 204 -6.89 -12.66 52.02
CA PRO A 204 -8.27 -12.34 51.66
C PRO A 204 -8.89 -11.24 52.57
N SER A 205 -10.21 -11.06 52.51
CA SER A 205 -11.14 -10.54 53.56
C SER A 205 -12.12 -9.49 53.00
N THR A 206 -13.40 -9.88 52.87
CA THR A 206 -14.56 -9.64 53.76
C THR A 206 -15.42 -8.47 53.25
N SER A 207 -16.61 -8.80 52.73
CA SER A 207 -17.93 -8.51 53.34
C SER A 207 -18.36 -7.04 53.15
N GLN A 208 -19.54 -6.66 52.68
CA GLN A 208 -20.88 -7.16 52.99
C GLN A 208 -21.88 -6.74 51.90
N ASN A 209 -22.81 -7.66 51.62
CA ASN A 209 -24.25 -7.48 51.51
C ASN A 209 -24.84 -6.04 51.59
N HIS A 210 -25.68 -5.67 50.61
CA HIS A 210 -27.13 -5.77 50.76
C HIS A 210 -27.90 -5.65 49.41
N ARG A 211 -28.79 -6.65 49.18
CA ARG A 211 -29.99 -6.59 48.32
C ARG A 211 -31.00 -5.59 48.93
N ILE A 212 -31.94 -4.93 48.24
CA ILE A 212 -33.26 -5.38 47.70
C ILE A 212 -33.89 -4.07 47.13
N MET A 213 -34.15 -3.93 45.82
CA MET A 213 -35.43 -4.14 45.09
C MET A 213 -36.52 -3.03 45.23
N PRO A 214 -37.50 -2.92 44.29
CA PRO A 214 -37.83 -1.70 43.52
C PRO A 214 -39.21 -1.09 43.89
N LEU A 215 -39.66 -0.02 43.19
CA LEU A 215 -41.07 0.30 42.82
C LEU A 215 -41.21 1.62 42.01
N LEU A 216 -42.05 1.59 40.96
CA LEU A 216 -42.67 2.68 40.15
C LEU A 216 -43.98 3.18 40.83
N PRO A 217 -44.86 4.07 40.26
CA PRO A 217 -44.77 5.28 39.39
C PRO A 217 -45.68 6.49 39.83
N GLY A 218 -45.68 7.61 39.06
CA GLY A 218 -46.73 8.67 38.99
C GLY A 218 -46.32 10.03 39.57
N LEU A 219 -46.73 11.24 39.12
CA LEU A 219 -47.76 11.75 38.19
C LEU A 219 -47.57 13.29 38.02
N LEU A 220 -48.00 13.85 36.86
CA LEU A 220 -48.49 15.24 36.56
C LEU A 220 -47.49 16.44 36.73
N GLY A 221 -47.14 17.27 35.73
CA GLY A 221 -47.93 18.11 34.78
C GLY A 221 -47.80 19.61 35.18
N PRO A 222 -48.12 20.66 34.37
CA PRO A 222 -48.43 20.75 32.93
C PRO A 222 -47.76 21.92 32.14
N GLY A 223 -47.95 21.95 30.82
CA GLY A 223 -48.32 23.18 30.09
C GLY A 223 -47.34 23.78 29.07
N SER A 224 -47.62 23.64 27.77
CA SER A 224 -47.93 24.78 26.88
C SER A 224 -48.24 24.38 25.41
N LYS A 225 -49.46 24.78 25.02
CA LYS A 225 -50.14 25.02 23.73
C LYS A 225 -49.43 24.76 22.39
N ALA A 226 -50.11 23.96 21.56
CA ALA A 226 -50.06 23.97 20.09
C ALA A 226 -51.05 24.99 19.49
N PRO A 227 -50.91 25.41 18.21
CA PRO A 227 -51.97 26.07 17.45
C PRO A 227 -52.78 25.10 16.58
N GLU A 228 -54.02 25.49 16.30
CA GLU A 228 -55.10 24.74 15.63
C GLU A 228 -54.99 24.64 14.10
N LYS A 229 -55.30 23.43 13.61
CA LYS A 229 -56.19 23.03 12.50
C LYS A 229 -56.33 23.93 11.25
N GLY A 230 -55.77 23.44 10.14
CA GLY A 230 -56.42 23.48 8.83
C GLY A 230 -57.29 22.21 8.63
N LYS A 231 -58.49 22.38 8.05
CA LYS A 231 -59.47 21.30 7.76
C LYS A 231 -58.88 20.25 6.80
N PRO A 232 -59.13 18.94 6.98
CA PRO A 232 -59.02 17.98 5.89
C PRO A 232 -60.27 18.06 5.00
N GLU A 233 -60.07 18.19 3.70
CA GLU A 233 -61.10 17.93 2.69
C GLU A 233 -61.61 16.48 2.84
N VAL A 234 -62.93 16.34 2.79
CA VAL A 234 -63.61 15.05 2.76
C VAL A 234 -63.41 14.45 1.36
N VAL A 235 -62.35 13.66 1.19
CA VAL A 235 -62.26 12.74 0.05
C VAL A 235 -63.33 11.67 0.24
N SER A 236 -64.19 11.49 -0.76
CA SER A 236 -65.32 10.57 -0.71
C SER A 236 -64.84 9.13 -0.48
N ARG A 237 -65.57 8.38 0.35
CA ARG A 237 -65.27 6.99 0.72
C ARG A 237 -65.17 6.04 -0.47
N ALA A 238 -65.71 6.41 -1.63
CA ALA A 238 -65.65 5.67 -2.89
C ALA A 238 -64.29 5.86 -3.64
N ALA A 239 -63.70 7.05 -3.61
CA ALA A 239 -62.38 7.26 -4.21
C ALA A 239 -61.26 6.52 -3.45
N ALA A 240 -61.43 6.34 -2.13
CA ALA A 240 -60.51 5.56 -1.31
C ALA A 240 -60.58 4.05 -1.61
N THR A 241 -61.76 3.51 -1.99
CA THR A 241 -61.92 2.09 -2.34
C THR A 241 -61.35 1.77 -3.72
N ASP A 242 -61.46 2.69 -4.67
CA ASP A 242 -60.91 2.50 -6.03
C ASP A 242 -59.38 2.60 -6.02
N ALA A 243 -58.80 3.54 -5.26
CA ALA A 243 -57.35 3.65 -5.09
C ALA A 243 -56.72 2.41 -4.43
N ASP A 244 -57.40 1.80 -3.46
CA ASP A 244 -56.95 0.56 -2.81
C ASP A 244 -57.03 -0.65 -3.77
N ALA A 245 -58.04 -0.68 -4.65
CA ALA A 245 -58.16 -1.70 -5.69
C ALA A 245 -57.05 -1.57 -6.75
N SER A 246 -56.75 -0.36 -7.22
CA SER A 246 -55.65 -0.11 -8.18
C SER A 246 -54.29 -0.50 -7.62
N LYS A 247 -54.03 -0.22 -6.33
CA LYS A 247 -52.79 -0.65 -5.67
C LYS A 247 -52.64 -2.17 -5.61
N LYS A 248 -53.70 -2.88 -5.21
CA LYS A 248 -53.72 -4.36 -5.21
C LYS A 248 -53.48 -4.93 -6.61
N GLU A 249 -54.06 -4.30 -7.62
CA GLU A 249 -53.89 -4.71 -9.01
C GLU A 249 -52.45 -4.49 -9.49
N SER A 250 -51.83 -3.35 -9.17
CA SER A 250 -50.39 -3.10 -9.41
C SER A 250 -49.50 -4.13 -8.70
N GLU A 251 -49.81 -4.46 -7.44
CA GLU A 251 -49.08 -5.48 -6.69
C GLU A 251 -49.19 -6.87 -7.31
N ALA A 252 -50.35 -7.24 -7.87
CA ALA A 252 -50.54 -8.51 -8.56
C ALA A 252 -49.64 -8.61 -9.81
N TRP A 253 -49.57 -7.53 -10.61
CA TRP A 253 -48.67 -7.44 -11.76
C TRP A 253 -47.20 -7.52 -11.37
N ARG A 254 -46.78 -6.78 -10.34
CA ARG A 254 -45.42 -6.86 -9.80
C ARG A 254 -45.10 -8.27 -9.27
N SER A 255 -46.06 -8.92 -8.61
CA SER A 255 -45.89 -10.29 -8.13
C SER A 255 -45.75 -11.29 -9.29
N LEU A 256 -46.43 -11.06 -10.41
CA LEU A 256 -46.27 -11.86 -11.63
C LEU A 256 -44.88 -11.64 -12.24
N ALA A 257 -44.41 -10.38 -12.31
CA ALA A 257 -43.07 -10.06 -12.76
C ALA A 257 -41.98 -10.77 -11.94
N LYS A 258 -42.14 -10.83 -10.61
CA LYS A 258 -41.21 -11.52 -9.70
C LYS A 258 -41.06 -13.01 -10.03
N LYS A 259 -42.08 -13.63 -10.63
CA LYS A 259 -42.07 -15.04 -11.07
C LYS A 259 -41.48 -15.23 -12.48
N GLY A 260 -41.03 -14.15 -13.14
CA GLY A 260 -40.51 -14.17 -14.50
C GLY A 260 -41.52 -13.74 -15.57
N GLY A 261 -42.75 -13.37 -15.18
CA GLY A 261 -43.87 -13.10 -16.09
C GLY A 261 -44.96 -14.16 -15.97
N GLY A 262 -45.88 -14.19 -16.93
CA GLY A 262 -46.91 -15.21 -17.02
C GLY A 262 -48.14 -14.79 -17.84
N GLU A 263 -49.16 -15.64 -17.83
CA GLU A 263 -50.40 -15.39 -18.56
C GLU A 263 -51.43 -14.64 -17.70
N ARG A 264 -52.05 -13.63 -18.30
CA ARG A 264 -53.16 -12.88 -17.72
C ARG A 264 -54.08 -12.40 -18.83
N ASP A 265 -55.39 -12.49 -18.62
CA ASP A 265 -56.42 -12.10 -19.60
C ASP A 265 -56.22 -12.73 -20.99
N GLY A 266 -55.72 -13.97 -21.03
CA GLY A 266 -55.46 -14.72 -22.28
C GLY A 266 -54.24 -14.25 -23.08
N ARG A 267 -53.37 -13.42 -22.51
CA ARG A 267 -52.10 -12.98 -23.11
C ARG A 267 -50.92 -13.34 -22.21
N SER A 268 -49.78 -13.64 -22.82
CA SER A 268 -48.53 -13.89 -22.11
C SER A 268 -47.74 -12.58 -21.97
N TYR A 269 -47.18 -12.35 -20.78
CA TYR A 269 -46.39 -11.17 -20.45
C TYR A 269 -45.03 -11.59 -19.90
N SER A 270 -43.97 -10.94 -20.36
CA SER A 270 -42.64 -11.01 -19.76
C SER A 270 -42.61 -10.32 -18.40
N ALA A 271 -41.55 -10.56 -17.62
CA ALA A 271 -41.33 -9.88 -16.35
C ALA A 271 -41.28 -8.34 -16.49
N GLU A 272 -40.68 -7.84 -17.56
CA GLU A 272 -40.56 -6.40 -17.83
C GLU A 272 -41.93 -5.78 -18.15
N GLU A 273 -42.71 -6.40 -19.05
CA GLU A 273 -44.05 -5.93 -19.39
C GLU A 273 -44.98 -5.95 -18.17
N CYS A 274 -44.85 -6.95 -17.30
CA CYS A 274 -45.59 -6.98 -16.03
C CYS A 274 -45.24 -5.80 -15.11
N LEU A 275 -43.97 -5.39 -15.05
CA LEU A 275 -43.54 -4.22 -14.26
C LEU A 275 -44.04 -2.92 -14.87
N VAL A 276 -43.98 -2.79 -16.19
CA VAL A 276 -44.57 -1.63 -16.90
C VAL A 276 -46.05 -1.54 -16.61
N LYS A 277 -46.81 -2.64 -16.70
CA LYS A 277 -48.24 -2.67 -16.36
C LYS A 277 -48.50 -2.27 -14.91
N ALA A 278 -47.70 -2.79 -13.97
CA ALA A 278 -47.81 -2.39 -12.56
C ALA A 278 -47.64 -0.87 -12.35
N LEU A 279 -46.72 -0.24 -13.10
CA LEU A 279 -46.42 1.18 -13.00
C LEU A 279 -47.38 2.09 -13.80
N GLU A 280 -47.98 1.58 -14.87
CA GLU A 280 -49.08 2.26 -15.57
C GLU A 280 -50.33 2.34 -14.68
N ILE A 281 -50.54 1.34 -13.81
CA ILE A 281 -51.66 1.30 -12.84
C ILE A 281 -51.33 2.13 -11.60
N ASP A 282 -50.15 1.94 -11.02
CA ASP A 282 -49.68 2.66 -9.84
C ASP A 282 -48.22 3.08 -10.02
N ASN A 283 -48.05 4.32 -10.47
CA ASN A 283 -46.74 4.94 -10.66
C ASN A 283 -46.03 5.26 -9.33
N THR A 284 -46.71 5.10 -8.18
CA THR A 284 -46.09 5.30 -6.86
C THR A 284 -45.45 4.05 -6.29
N ASN A 285 -45.50 2.92 -7.02
CA ASN A 285 -44.93 1.65 -6.59
C ASN A 285 -43.40 1.64 -6.70
N ALA A 286 -42.72 2.07 -5.63
CA ALA A 286 -41.25 2.12 -5.57
C ALA A 286 -40.57 0.77 -5.83
N GLN A 287 -41.19 -0.34 -5.40
CA GLN A 287 -40.64 -1.67 -5.62
C GLN A 287 -40.71 -2.09 -7.10
N ALA A 288 -41.79 -1.76 -7.80
CA ALA A 288 -41.90 -2.01 -9.23
C ALA A 288 -40.88 -1.15 -10.02
N TRP A 289 -40.69 0.11 -9.64
CA TRP A 289 -39.65 0.98 -10.21
C TRP A 289 -38.25 0.40 -10.04
N TYR A 290 -37.90 -0.03 -8.81
CA TYR A 290 -36.60 -0.65 -8.54
C TYR A 290 -36.41 -1.97 -9.32
N MET A 291 -37.44 -2.82 -9.39
CA MET A 291 -37.37 -4.07 -10.15
C MET A 291 -37.19 -3.81 -11.66
N LEU A 292 -37.80 -2.74 -12.19
CA LEU A 292 -37.65 -2.34 -13.59
C LEU A 292 -36.23 -1.81 -13.87
N ALA A 293 -35.60 -1.11 -12.92
CA ALA A 293 -34.19 -0.75 -13.02
C ALA A 293 -33.29 -1.98 -13.21
N GLY A 294 -33.63 -3.10 -12.57
CA GLY A 294 -32.96 -4.40 -12.75
C GLY A 294 -33.11 -5.01 -14.16
N LYS A 295 -34.04 -4.49 -14.98
CA LYS A 295 -34.29 -4.90 -16.38
C LYS A 295 -33.80 -3.88 -17.41
N ALA A 296 -32.92 -2.97 -17.00
CA ALA A 296 -32.34 -1.89 -17.81
C ALA A 296 -33.26 -0.68 -18.09
N GLY A 297 -34.48 -0.66 -17.58
CA GLY A 297 -35.47 0.41 -17.80
C GLY A 297 -36.70 -0.10 -18.55
N GLY A 298 -37.47 0.80 -19.16
CA GLY A 298 -38.64 0.46 -19.95
C GLY A 298 -39.42 1.67 -20.44
N ILE A 299 -40.51 1.45 -21.18
CA ILE A 299 -41.44 2.52 -21.57
C ILE A 299 -42.64 2.49 -20.63
N VAL A 300 -42.78 3.52 -19.79
CA VAL A 300 -43.89 3.63 -18.83
C VAL A 300 -44.70 4.87 -19.18
N ASN A 301 -46.01 4.72 -19.38
CA ASN A 301 -46.91 5.82 -19.80
C ASN A 301 -46.41 6.58 -21.06
N GLY A 302 -45.81 5.86 -22.01
CA GLY A 302 -45.29 6.42 -23.27
C GLY A 302 -43.95 7.15 -23.15
N GLN A 303 -43.32 7.17 -21.97
CA GLN A 303 -41.99 7.74 -21.77
C GLN A 303 -40.95 6.64 -21.61
N ALA A 304 -39.84 6.74 -22.34
CA ALA A 304 -38.69 5.87 -22.16
C ALA A 304 -37.94 6.27 -20.88
N ILE A 305 -37.80 5.34 -19.95
CA ILE A 305 -37.16 5.52 -18.65
C ILE A 305 -35.95 4.59 -18.59
N SER A 306 -34.78 5.15 -18.34
CA SER A 306 -33.54 4.41 -18.17
C SER A 306 -33.47 3.69 -16.81
N LYS A 307 -32.58 2.71 -16.71
CA LYS A 307 -32.22 2.04 -15.44
C LYS A 307 -31.97 3.01 -14.28
N LYS A 308 -31.25 4.11 -14.55
CA LYS A 308 -30.91 5.11 -13.53
C LYS A 308 -32.16 5.87 -13.09
N GLU A 309 -32.95 6.36 -14.05
CA GLU A 309 -34.20 7.07 -13.77
C GLU A 309 -35.21 6.18 -13.04
N CYS A 310 -35.25 4.87 -13.31
CA CYS A 310 -36.06 3.93 -12.53
C CYS A 310 -35.67 3.91 -11.04
N CYS A 311 -34.37 3.95 -10.72
CA CYS A 311 -33.92 4.04 -9.32
C CYS A 311 -34.27 5.39 -8.69
N GLU A 312 -34.12 6.48 -9.44
CA GLU A 312 -34.50 7.82 -8.99
C GLU A 312 -36.01 7.90 -8.71
N LYS A 313 -36.85 7.36 -9.61
CA LYS A 313 -38.30 7.23 -9.43
C LYS A 313 -38.67 6.35 -8.25
N ALA A 314 -37.95 5.25 -8.02
CA ALA A 314 -38.18 4.44 -6.82
C ALA A 314 -37.96 5.26 -5.54
N LEU A 315 -36.91 6.08 -5.50
CA LEU A 315 -36.54 6.91 -4.35
C LEU A 315 -37.39 8.18 -4.20
N GLU A 316 -37.92 8.73 -5.30
CA GLU A 316 -38.92 9.81 -5.26
C GLU A 316 -40.23 9.33 -4.60
N ASN A 317 -40.60 8.07 -4.80
CA ASN A 317 -41.80 7.48 -4.22
C ASN A 317 -41.56 6.89 -2.82
N ASP A 318 -40.37 6.34 -2.56
CA ASP A 318 -39.95 5.84 -1.26
C ASP A 318 -38.47 6.15 -1.01
N ALA A 319 -38.22 7.29 -0.35
CA ALA A 319 -36.88 7.72 0.00
C ALA A 319 -36.19 6.82 1.04
N SER A 320 -36.94 5.91 1.68
CA SER A 320 -36.40 4.95 2.65
C SER A 320 -35.88 3.66 2.01
N TYR A 321 -36.01 3.51 0.69
CA TYR A 321 -35.66 2.28 0.01
C TYR A 321 -34.15 2.10 -0.14
N ALA A 322 -33.51 1.52 0.89
CA ALA A 322 -32.06 1.34 0.98
C ALA A 322 -31.43 0.67 -0.25
N MET A 323 -32.12 -0.31 -0.84
CA MET A 323 -31.64 -1.04 -2.02
C MET A 323 -31.56 -0.18 -3.27
N ALA A 324 -32.52 0.73 -3.46
CA ALA A 324 -32.52 1.67 -4.57
C ALA A 324 -31.40 2.72 -4.40
N TRP A 325 -31.15 3.19 -3.17
CA TRP A 325 -29.99 4.04 -2.85
C TRP A 325 -28.67 3.35 -3.17
N PHE A 326 -28.48 2.11 -2.70
CA PHE A 326 -27.28 1.34 -3.01
C PHE A 326 -27.09 1.16 -4.52
N LYS A 327 -28.16 0.81 -5.24
CA LYS A 327 -28.09 0.60 -6.68
C LYS A 327 -27.74 1.89 -7.43
N LEU A 328 -28.34 3.01 -7.03
CA LEU A 328 -28.01 4.31 -7.58
C LEU A 328 -26.54 4.68 -7.33
N GLY A 329 -26.02 4.40 -6.13
CA GLY A 329 -24.60 4.59 -5.81
C GLY A 329 -23.68 3.70 -6.65
N PHE A 330 -24.02 2.42 -6.81
CA PHE A 330 -23.29 1.48 -7.66
C PHE A 330 -23.23 1.94 -9.12
N ASP A 331 -24.31 2.55 -9.61
CA ASP A 331 -24.40 3.03 -10.99
C ASP A 331 -23.84 4.47 -11.18
N GLY A 332 -23.23 5.08 -10.16
CA GLY A 332 -22.54 6.37 -10.29
C GLY A 332 -23.11 7.54 -9.49
N GLY A 333 -24.22 7.36 -8.79
CA GLY A 333 -25.02 8.43 -8.19
C GLY A 333 -26.19 8.86 -9.08
N GLY A 334 -26.96 9.86 -8.63
CA GLY A 334 -28.15 10.33 -9.35
C GLY A 334 -28.84 11.52 -8.73
N THR A 335 -30.01 11.86 -9.25
CA THR A 335 -30.84 12.97 -8.79
C THR A 335 -32.14 12.45 -8.22
N VAL A 336 -32.41 12.72 -6.94
CA VAL A 336 -33.66 12.32 -6.29
C VAL A 336 -34.36 13.59 -5.82
N SER A 337 -35.59 13.81 -6.26
CA SER A 337 -36.38 15.01 -5.91
C SER A 337 -35.65 16.33 -6.17
N GLY A 338 -34.93 16.41 -7.30
CA GLY A 338 -34.18 17.62 -7.71
C GLY A 338 -32.84 17.84 -7.01
N LYS A 339 -32.42 16.95 -6.09
CA LYS A 339 -31.11 17.01 -5.44
C LYS A 339 -30.17 15.94 -6.03
N ALA A 340 -28.98 16.35 -6.42
CA ALA A 340 -27.93 15.44 -6.88
C ALA A 340 -27.23 14.74 -5.69
N PHE A 341 -26.89 13.48 -5.88
CA PHE A 341 -26.19 12.60 -4.93
C PHE A 341 -25.05 11.88 -5.65
N SER A 342 -23.87 11.93 -5.06
CA SER A 342 -22.69 11.16 -5.46
C SER A 342 -22.81 9.68 -5.08
N LYS A 343 -21.90 8.83 -5.59
CA LYS A 343 -21.79 7.41 -5.20
C LYS A 343 -21.76 7.24 -3.67
N LYS A 344 -20.86 8.01 -3.02
CA LYS A 344 -20.64 7.99 -1.58
C LYS A 344 -21.90 8.37 -0.81
N GLU A 345 -22.56 9.47 -1.19
CA GLU A 345 -23.79 9.91 -0.53
C GLU A 345 -24.93 8.90 -0.70
N CYS A 346 -25.05 8.26 -1.88
CA CYS A 346 -26.01 7.18 -2.09
C CYS A 346 -25.77 5.99 -1.15
N TYR A 347 -24.52 5.56 -0.94
CA TYR A 347 -24.22 4.49 0.02
C TYR A 347 -24.50 4.92 1.46
N GLN A 348 -24.21 6.17 1.83
CA GLN A 348 -24.57 6.70 3.15
C GLN A 348 -26.09 6.68 3.35
N ARG A 349 -26.88 7.16 2.37
CA ARG A 349 -28.35 7.09 2.43
C ARG A 349 -28.87 5.65 2.49
N SER A 350 -28.22 4.74 1.78
CA SER A 350 -28.56 3.32 1.87
C SER A 350 -28.41 2.81 3.31
N LEU A 351 -27.29 3.12 3.97
CA LEU A 351 -26.97 2.68 5.33
C LEU A 351 -27.73 3.44 6.44
N GLU A 352 -28.12 4.69 6.19
CA GLU A 352 -29.01 5.44 7.09
C GLU A 352 -30.41 4.81 7.13
N ASN A 353 -30.84 4.18 6.04
CA ASN A 353 -32.12 3.48 5.96
C ASN A 353 -32.03 1.99 6.35
N ASP A 354 -30.88 1.35 6.11
CA ASP A 354 -30.61 -0.03 6.50
C ASP A 354 -29.13 -0.20 6.88
N GLU A 355 -28.84 -0.09 8.19
CA GLU A 355 -27.47 -0.23 8.72
C GLU A 355 -26.93 -1.66 8.62
N ASP A 356 -27.79 -2.66 8.41
CA ASP A 356 -27.38 -4.06 8.26
C ASP A 356 -26.96 -4.39 6.82
N PHE A 357 -27.01 -3.42 5.91
CA PHE A 357 -26.74 -3.66 4.50
C PHE A 357 -25.25 -3.82 4.18
N THR A 358 -24.74 -5.04 4.29
CA THR A 358 -23.33 -5.42 4.10
C THR A 358 -22.69 -4.85 2.85
N TRP A 359 -23.36 -4.94 1.69
CA TRP A 359 -22.78 -4.46 0.42
C TRP A 359 -22.60 -2.94 0.42
N ALA A 360 -23.50 -2.18 1.04
CA ALA A 360 -23.38 -0.74 1.14
C ALA A 360 -22.21 -0.33 2.05
N TRP A 361 -21.96 -1.06 3.14
CA TRP A 361 -20.76 -0.87 3.97
C TRP A 361 -19.47 -1.10 3.18
N ASN A 362 -19.35 -2.22 2.47
CA ASN A 362 -18.17 -2.49 1.67
C ASN A 362 -17.94 -1.41 0.60
N ASN A 363 -18.99 -1.04 -0.14
CA ASN A 363 -18.88 -0.03 -1.20
C ASN A 363 -18.69 1.40 -0.66
N LEU A 364 -19.17 1.72 0.54
CA LEU A 364 -18.82 2.98 1.18
C LEU A 364 -17.32 3.02 1.52
N GLY A 365 -16.76 1.90 1.98
CA GLY A 365 -15.32 1.76 2.22
C GLY A 365 -14.48 1.99 0.95
N THR A 366 -14.92 1.48 -0.20
CA THR A 366 -14.22 1.73 -1.49
C THR A 366 -14.29 3.18 -1.95
N GLN A 367 -15.21 3.98 -1.40
CA GLN A 367 -15.28 5.44 -1.59
C GLN A 367 -14.54 6.24 -0.49
N GLY A 368 -13.67 5.58 0.30
CA GLY A 368 -12.91 6.21 1.38
C GLY A 368 -13.67 6.37 2.69
N GLY A 369 -14.80 5.67 2.87
CA GLY A 369 -15.64 5.77 4.07
C GLY A 369 -16.68 6.90 4.02
N GLY A 370 -17.30 7.22 5.14
CA GLY A 370 -18.32 8.26 5.23
C GLY A 370 -19.05 8.35 6.58
N ILE A 371 -20.04 9.24 6.64
CA ILE A 371 -20.87 9.45 7.84
C ILE A 371 -22.16 8.65 7.71
N VAL A 372 -22.46 7.79 8.68
CA VAL A 372 -23.70 7.01 8.76
C VAL A 372 -24.29 7.25 10.14
N ASN A 373 -25.56 7.67 10.20
CA ASN A 373 -26.27 7.96 11.46
C ASN A 373 -25.49 8.88 12.42
N GLY A 374 -24.81 9.90 11.87
CA GLY A 374 -24.04 10.89 12.63
C GLY A 374 -22.65 10.44 13.09
N LYS A 375 -22.24 9.19 12.79
CA LYS A 375 -20.89 8.70 13.10
C LYS A 375 -20.05 8.61 11.83
N ASN A 376 -18.81 9.10 11.89
CA ASN A 376 -17.85 9.01 10.81
C ASN A 376 -17.16 7.63 10.82
N TYR A 377 -17.03 7.04 9.63
CA TYR A 377 -16.38 5.76 9.39
C TYR A 377 -15.30 5.93 8.32
N ASP A 378 -14.08 5.48 8.59
CA ASP A 378 -13.02 5.39 7.59
C ASP A 378 -13.17 4.14 6.69
N LYS A 379 -12.30 4.01 5.69
CA LYS A 379 -12.29 2.86 4.76
C LYS A 379 -12.26 1.50 5.47
N LYS A 380 -11.40 1.33 6.48
CA LYS A 380 -11.21 0.07 7.22
C LYS A 380 -12.42 -0.23 8.08
N GLN A 381 -12.95 0.77 8.77
CA GLN A 381 -14.11 0.63 9.64
C GLN A 381 -15.35 0.23 8.84
N CYS A 382 -15.51 0.74 7.62
CA CYS A 382 -16.56 0.30 6.71
C CYS A 382 -16.44 -1.18 6.35
N TYR A 383 -15.25 -1.67 5.97
CA TYR A 383 -15.04 -3.10 5.69
C TYR A 383 -15.25 -3.98 6.92
N GLN A 384 -14.79 -3.54 8.10
CA GLN A 384 -15.02 -4.22 9.37
C GLN A 384 -16.52 -4.29 9.68
N LYS A 385 -17.27 -3.22 9.44
CA LYS A 385 -18.74 -3.22 9.60
C LYS A 385 -19.40 -4.20 8.66
N ALA A 386 -19.00 -4.25 7.38
CA ALA A 386 -19.49 -5.26 6.45
C ALA A 386 -19.24 -6.69 6.99
N LEU A 387 -18.03 -6.96 7.50
CA LEU A 387 -17.66 -8.28 8.05
C LEU A 387 -18.27 -8.61 9.42
N GLU A 388 -18.64 -7.60 10.21
CA GLU A 388 -19.43 -7.78 11.42
C GLU A 388 -20.85 -8.26 11.10
N LYS A 389 -21.44 -7.78 9.99
CA LYS A 389 -22.76 -8.20 9.51
C LYS A 389 -22.72 -9.54 8.78
N ASP A 390 -21.70 -9.75 7.97
CA ASP A 390 -21.51 -10.96 7.18
C ASP A 390 -20.02 -11.32 7.06
N LYS A 391 -19.61 -12.32 7.85
CA LYS A 391 -18.23 -12.83 7.87
C LYS A 391 -17.86 -13.64 6.64
N THR A 392 -18.83 -14.00 5.81
CA THR A 392 -18.61 -14.76 4.58
C THR A 392 -18.33 -13.88 3.37
N ASN A 393 -18.43 -12.55 3.54
CA ASN A 393 -18.21 -11.60 2.46
C ASN A 393 -16.74 -11.54 2.03
N GLU A 394 -16.42 -12.25 0.96
CA GLU A 394 -15.10 -12.38 0.36
C GLU A 394 -14.54 -11.04 -0.11
N LYS A 395 -15.38 -10.17 -0.67
CA LYS A 395 -14.98 -8.83 -1.16
C LYS A 395 -14.59 -7.91 -0.01
N ALA A 396 -15.29 -7.97 1.11
CA ALA A 396 -14.95 -7.19 2.29
C ALA A 396 -13.66 -7.69 2.95
N TRP A 397 -13.43 -9.01 2.97
CA TRP A 397 -12.14 -9.57 3.39
C TRP A 397 -10.99 -9.13 2.50
N LEU A 398 -11.14 -9.22 1.17
CA LEU A 398 -10.12 -8.72 0.23
C LEU A 398 -9.87 -7.22 0.45
N SER A 399 -10.94 -6.42 0.53
CA SER A 399 -10.83 -4.96 0.67
C SER A 399 -10.18 -4.55 2.00
N LEU A 400 -10.46 -5.29 3.08
CA LEU A 400 -9.80 -5.11 4.36
C LEU A 400 -8.31 -5.48 4.28
N GLY A 401 -7.97 -6.56 3.58
CA GLY A 401 -6.57 -6.95 3.34
C GLY A 401 -5.81 -5.91 2.54
N VAL A 402 -6.38 -5.41 1.45
CA VAL A 402 -5.80 -4.31 0.63
C VAL A 402 -5.61 -3.04 1.46
N ALA A 403 -6.49 -2.81 2.46
CA ALA A 403 -6.34 -1.68 3.35
C ALA A 403 -5.26 -1.87 4.43
N GLY A 404 -4.63 -3.03 4.58
CA GLY A 404 -3.64 -3.28 5.63
C GLY A 404 -4.13 -4.15 6.80
N GLY A 405 -5.28 -4.82 6.65
CA GLY A 405 -5.90 -5.65 7.70
C GLY A 405 -6.79 -4.88 8.68
N GLY A 406 -7.25 -5.55 9.74
CA GLY A 406 -8.13 -4.95 10.75
C GLY A 406 -8.68 -5.90 11.79
N THR A 407 -9.66 -5.44 12.59
CA THR A 407 -10.31 -6.24 13.62
C THR A 407 -11.73 -6.59 13.22
N VAL A 408 -12.06 -7.88 13.21
CA VAL A 408 -13.41 -8.39 12.90
C VAL A 408 -13.86 -9.26 14.06
N SER A 409 -14.98 -8.89 14.70
CA SER A 409 -15.52 -9.62 15.87
C SER A 409 -14.50 -9.85 17.01
N GLY A 410 -13.64 -8.87 17.26
CA GLY A 410 -12.63 -8.91 18.32
C GLY A 410 -11.32 -9.61 17.97
N SER A 411 -11.24 -10.31 16.83
CA SER A 411 -10.01 -10.91 16.32
C SER A 411 -9.30 -9.97 15.35
N HIS A 412 -7.99 -9.82 15.51
CA HIS A 412 -7.15 -9.03 14.59
C HIS A 412 -6.67 -9.90 13.43
N TYR A 413 -6.75 -9.36 12.22
CA TYR A 413 -6.32 -9.98 10.97
C TYR A 413 -5.32 -9.05 10.29
N ASP A 414 -4.15 -9.56 9.93
CA ASP A 414 -3.23 -8.87 9.01
C ASP A 414 -3.68 -9.02 7.54
N GLU A 415 -2.95 -8.40 6.62
CA GLU A 415 -3.24 -8.44 5.18
C GLU A 415 -3.35 -9.86 4.64
N LYS A 416 -2.37 -10.69 4.97
CA LYS A 416 -2.25 -12.08 4.53
C LYS A 416 -3.42 -12.91 5.04
N GLN A 417 -3.76 -12.77 6.33
CA GLN A 417 -4.89 -13.45 6.95
C GLN A 417 -6.24 -13.01 6.36
N CYS A 418 -6.37 -11.73 6.00
CA CYS A 418 -7.55 -11.24 5.28
C CYS A 418 -7.69 -11.90 3.89
N TYR A 419 -6.60 -12.03 3.12
CA TYR A 419 -6.65 -12.73 1.83
C TYR A 419 -6.95 -14.22 1.99
N GLN A 420 -6.39 -14.87 3.00
CA GLN A 420 -6.74 -16.26 3.33
C GLN A 420 -8.24 -16.39 3.65
N LYS A 421 -8.80 -15.47 4.45
CA LYS A 421 -10.24 -15.47 4.76
C LYS A 421 -11.11 -15.20 3.54
N ALA A 422 -10.69 -14.32 2.63
CA ALA A 422 -11.40 -14.12 1.37
C ALA A 422 -11.48 -15.45 0.58
N LEU A 423 -10.35 -16.17 0.48
CA LEU A 423 -10.25 -17.42 -0.27
C LEU A 423 -10.89 -18.64 0.41
N GLU A 424 -10.91 -18.68 1.74
CA GLU A 424 -11.67 -19.69 2.51
C GLU A 424 -13.17 -19.57 2.26
N ASN A 425 -13.67 -18.35 1.98
CA ASN A 425 -15.07 -18.11 1.62
C ASN A 425 -15.33 -18.30 0.11
N ASP A 426 -14.40 -17.88 -0.76
CA ASP A 426 -14.49 -18.05 -2.20
C ASP A 426 -13.10 -18.25 -2.84
N GLU A 427 -12.79 -19.51 -3.19
CA GLU A 427 -11.53 -19.86 -3.87
C GLU A 427 -11.47 -19.40 -5.34
N THR A 428 -12.57 -18.88 -5.91
CA THR A 428 -12.59 -18.40 -7.31
C THR A 428 -12.05 -16.98 -7.44
N TYR A 429 -11.68 -16.33 -6.32
CA TYR A 429 -11.29 -14.92 -6.36
C TYR A 429 -9.82 -14.72 -6.73
N ALA A 430 -9.57 -14.58 -8.04
CA ALA A 430 -8.23 -14.43 -8.62
C ALA A 430 -7.39 -13.32 -7.94
N GLN A 431 -8.00 -12.16 -7.65
CA GLN A 431 -7.29 -11.07 -6.97
C GLN A 431 -6.81 -11.41 -5.55
N ALA A 432 -7.58 -12.19 -4.80
CA ALA A 432 -7.15 -12.64 -3.47
C ALA A 432 -5.99 -13.64 -3.56
N TRP A 433 -5.99 -14.52 -4.57
CA TRP A 433 -4.86 -15.41 -4.84
C TRP A 433 -3.59 -14.64 -5.21
N LEU A 434 -3.68 -13.66 -6.11
CA LEU A 434 -2.56 -12.79 -6.47
C LEU A 434 -2.00 -12.09 -5.23
N ASN A 435 -2.86 -11.45 -4.45
CA ASN A 435 -2.44 -10.69 -3.26
C ASN A 435 -1.84 -11.61 -2.19
N LEU A 436 -2.38 -12.82 -1.99
CA LEU A 436 -1.77 -13.79 -1.09
C LEU A 436 -0.37 -14.22 -1.56
N GLY A 437 -0.18 -14.39 -2.88
CA GLY A 437 1.13 -14.68 -3.46
C GLY A 437 2.14 -13.55 -3.25
N LEU A 438 1.71 -12.29 -3.39
CA LEU A 438 2.54 -11.11 -3.10
C LEU A 438 3.01 -11.09 -1.63
N GLN A 439 2.18 -11.61 -0.72
CA GLN A 439 2.48 -11.77 0.72
C GLN A 439 3.32 -13.02 1.07
N GLY A 440 3.89 -13.72 0.08
CA GLY A 440 4.69 -14.93 0.35
C GLY A 440 3.98 -16.25 0.17
N GLY A 441 2.69 -16.24 -0.17
CA GLY A 441 1.81 -17.41 -0.09
C GLY A 441 1.15 -17.52 1.28
N GLY A 442 0.48 -18.63 1.57
CA GLY A 442 -0.25 -18.83 2.82
C GLY A 442 -0.98 -20.16 2.91
N THR A 443 -1.89 -20.28 3.87
CA THR A 443 -2.70 -21.48 4.06
C THR A 443 -4.16 -21.18 3.74
N VAL A 444 -4.75 -21.90 2.81
CA VAL A 444 -6.19 -21.79 2.47
C VAL A 444 -6.79 -23.19 2.62
N ASN A 445 -7.87 -23.30 3.39
CA ASN A 445 -8.56 -24.57 3.64
C ASN A 445 -7.62 -25.72 4.07
N GLY A 446 -6.63 -25.39 4.91
CA GLY A 446 -5.65 -26.34 5.46
C GLY A 446 -4.50 -26.69 4.52
N LYS A 447 -4.47 -26.19 3.28
CA LYS A 447 -3.36 -26.39 2.34
C LYS A 447 -2.40 -25.20 2.37
N ALA A 448 -1.14 -25.46 2.75
CA ALA A 448 -0.06 -24.48 2.62
C ALA A 448 0.34 -24.32 1.14
N LEU A 449 0.50 -23.08 0.71
CA LEU A 449 0.75 -22.68 -0.67
C LEU A 449 1.89 -21.68 -0.71
N SER A 450 2.81 -21.89 -1.64
CA SER A 450 3.89 -20.95 -1.98
C SER A 450 3.40 -19.76 -2.82
N LYS A 451 4.24 -18.73 -2.97
CA LYS A 451 4.00 -17.60 -3.90
C LYS A 451 3.57 -18.07 -5.29
N LYS A 452 4.34 -19.00 -5.84
CA LYS A 452 4.14 -19.56 -7.18
C LYS A 452 2.79 -20.26 -7.31
N GLU A 453 2.44 -21.11 -6.35
CA GLU A 453 1.15 -21.82 -6.37
C GLU A 453 -0.03 -20.85 -6.25
N CYS A 454 0.09 -19.79 -5.46
CA CYS A 454 -0.94 -18.75 -5.39
C CYS A 454 -1.14 -18.05 -6.74
N TYR A 455 -0.07 -17.70 -7.46
CA TYR A 455 -0.20 -17.11 -8.81
C TYR A 455 -0.80 -18.08 -9.82
N GLN A 456 -0.47 -19.38 -9.73
CA GLN A 456 -1.11 -20.41 -10.56
C GLN A 456 -2.61 -20.49 -10.28
N ARG A 457 -3.03 -20.53 -9.00
CA ARG A 457 -4.45 -20.52 -8.62
C ARG A 457 -5.18 -19.27 -9.11
N SER A 458 -4.54 -18.10 -9.01
CA SER A 458 -5.09 -16.86 -9.57
C SER A 458 -5.42 -16.99 -11.06
N LEU A 459 -4.55 -17.64 -11.84
CA LEU A 459 -4.71 -17.81 -13.28
C LEU A 459 -5.61 -18.98 -13.67
N GLU A 460 -5.76 -19.99 -12.80
CA GLU A 460 -6.79 -21.02 -12.93
C GLU A 460 -8.19 -20.43 -12.73
N SER A 461 -8.33 -19.43 -11.84
CA SER A 461 -9.58 -18.69 -11.66
C SER A 461 -9.83 -17.66 -12.77
N ASP A 462 -8.80 -16.93 -13.20
CA ASP A 462 -8.89 -15.92 -14.26
C ASP A 462 -7.60 -15.89 -15.10
N GLU A 463 -7.65 -16.52 -16.28
CA GLU A 463 -6.51 -16.57 -17.21
C GLU A 463 -6.22 -15.21 -17.88
N ASP A 464 -7.16 -14.26 -17.83
CA ASP A 464 -6.98 -12.92 -18.39
C ASP A 464 -6.24 -11.96 -17.44
N PHE A 465 -5.91 -12.42 -16.22
CA PHE A 465 -5.29 -11.56 -15.23
C PHE A 465 -3.78 -11.34 -15.48
N ALA A 466 -3.47 -10.29 -16.26
CA ALA A 466 -2.11 -9.95 -16.71
C ALA A 466 -1.08 -9.87 -15.57
N TRP A 467 -1.47 -9.30 -14.43
CA TRP A 467 -0.58 -9.14 -13.27
C TRP A 467 -0.15 -10.48 -12.68
N ALA A 468 -1.04 -11.48 -12.64
CA ALA A 468 -0.71 -12.82 -12.16
C ALA A 468 0.23 -13.55 -13.12
N TRP A 469 0.08 -13.36 -14.45
CA TRP A 469 1.04 -13.87 -15.44
C TRP A 469 2.43 -13.29 -15.24
N ASN A 470 2.55 -11.97 -15.09
CA ASN A 470 3.85 -11.34 -14.83
C ASN A 470 4.49 -11.88 -13.54
N ASN A 471 3.72 -11.93 -12.45
CA ASN A 471 4.22 -12.42 -11.17
C ASN A 471 4.59 -13.91 -11.20
N LEU A 472 3.84 -14.76 -11.92
CA LEU A 472 4.24 -16.15 -12.15
C LEU A 472 5.56 -16.24 -12.92
N GLY A 473 5.77 -15.37 -13.91
CA GLY A 473 7.03 -15.27 -14.64
C GLY A 473 8.22 -14.94 -13.73
N THR A 474 8.05 -14.03 -12.77
CA THR A 474 9.10 -13.72 -11.77
C THR A 474 9.48 -14.91 -10.89
N GLN A 475 8.59 -15.90 -10.76
CA GLN A 475 8.83 -17.16 -10.06
C GLN A 475 9.37 -18.27 -10.97
N GLY A 476 9.83 -17.92 -12.18
CA GLY A 476 10.37 -18.87 -13.17
C GLY A 476 9.32 -19.56 -14.05
N GLY A 477 8.06 -19.11 -14.01
CA GLY A 477 6.94 -19.73 -14.73
C GLY A 477 6.19 -20.80 -13.91
N GLY A 478 5.27 -21.54 -14.53
CA GLY A 478 4.45 -22.55 -13.86
C GLY A 478 3.43 -23.24 -14.76
N THR A 479 2.57 -24.05 -14.15
CA THR A 479 1.48 -24.76 -14.85
C THR A 479 0.17 -24.04 -14.61
N VAL A 480 -0.54 -23.67 -15.69
CA VAL A 480 -1.87 -23.06 -15.63
C VAL A 480 -2.78 -23.86 -16.55
N ASN A 481 -3.91 -24.32 -16.03
CA ASN A 481 -4.91 -25.10 -16.80
C ASN A 481 -4.29 -26.28 -17.59
N GLY A 482 -3.33 -26.97 -16.98
CA GLY A 482 -2.65 -28.14 -17.56
C GLY A 482 -1.54 -27.83 -18.58
N LYS A 483 -1.23 -26.55 -18.84
CA LYS A 483 -0.14 -26.13 -19.73
C LYS A 483 1.01 -25.54 -18.94
N ASN A 484 2.24 -25.90 -19.30
CA ASN A 484 3.45 -25.38 -18.68
C ASN A 484 3.92 -24.13 -19.42
N TYR A 485 4.29 -23.11 -18.66
CA TYR A 485 4.82 -21.86 -19.13
C TYR A 485 6.15 -21.60 -18.43
N ASP A 486 7.18 -21.25 -19.19
CA ASP A 486 8.40 -20.68 -18.63
C ASP A 486 8.22 -19.18 -18.30
N ALA A 487 9.23 -18.57 -17.68
CA ALA A 487 9.18 -17.16 -17.29
C ALA A 487 8.89 -16.21 -18.47
N LYS A 488 9.55 -16.43 -19.61
CA LYS A 488 9.41 -15.59 -20.81
C LYS A 488 8.01 -15.71 -21.40
N GLN A 489 7.49 -16.93 -21.51
CA GLN A 489 6.14 -17.20 -21.96
C GLN A 489 5.09 -16.56 -21.04
N CYS A 490 5.32 -16.56 -19.73
CA CYS A 490 4.47 -15.85 -18.77
C CYS A 490 4.47 -14.33 -19.00
N TYR A 491 5.63 -13.69 -19.22
CA TYR A 491 5.67 -12.25 -19.54
C TYR A 491 4.99 -11.93 -20.88
N GLN A 492 5.17 -12.77 -21.89
CA GLN A 492 4.47 -12.62 -23.17
C GLN A 492 2.95 -12.74 -22.99
N LYS A 493 2.48 -13.68 -22.17
CA LYS A 493 1.06 -13.82 -21.82
C LYS A 493 0.52 -12.59 -21.08
N ALA A 494 1.26 -12.07 -20.11
CA ALA A 494 0.88 -10.83 -19.42
C ALA A 494 0.65 -9.69 -20.42
N LEU A 495 1.56 -9.53 -21.39
CA LEU A 495 1.50 -8.50 -22.42
C LEU A 495 0.47 -8.75 -23.53
N GLU A 496 0.08 -10.01 -23.77
CA GLU A 496 -1.06 -10.34 -24.62
C GLU A 496 -2.38 -9.88 -23.99
N LYS A 497 -2.50 -9.97 -22.66
CA LYS A 497 -3.68 -9.53 -21.90
C LYS A 497 -3.69 -8.03 -21.66
N ASP A 498 -2.54 -7.45 -21.33
CA ASP A 498 -2.38 -6.03 -21.07
C ASP A 498 -1.04 -5.52 -21.61
N LYS A 499 -1.10 -4.83 -22.75
CA LYS A 499 0.08 -4.24 -23.40
C LYS A 499 0.63 -3.01 -22.67
N THR A 500 -0.11 -2.49 -21.70
CA THR A 500 0.30 -1.32 -20.92
C THR A 500 1.12 -1.70 -19.68
N ASN A 501 1.23 -2.99 -19.38
CA ASN A 501 1.99 -3.49 -18.23
C ASN A 501 3.51 -3.28 -18.40
N GLU A 502 4.00 -2.20 -17.82
CA GLU A 502 5.39 -1.76 -17.84
C GLU A 502 6.35 -2.77 -17.19
N LYS A 503 5.91 -3.42 -16.10
CA LYS A 503 6.69 -4.46 -15.39
C LYS A 503 6.90 -5.70 -16.25
N ALA A 504 5.88 -6.11 -17.00
CA ALA A 504 5.99 -7.23 -17.92
C ALA A 504 6.90 -6.92 -19.12
N TRP A 505 6.84 -5.68 -19.65
CA TRP A 505 7.79 -5.24 -20.69
C TRP A 505 9.23 -5.23 -20.18
N LEU A 506 9.48 -4.68 -18.99
CA LEU A 506 10.81 -4.71 -18.38
C LEU A 506 11.30 -6.15 -18.19
N SER A 507 10.46 -7.01 -17.62
CA SER A 507 10.81 -8.40 -17.32
C SER A 507 11.06 -9.22 -18.58
N LEU A 508 10.30 -8.98 -19.65
CA LEU A 508 10.54 -9.57 -20.96
C LEU A 508 11.87 -9.10 -21.56
N GLY A 509 12.20 -7.82 -21.42
CA GLY A 509 13.50 -7.27 -21.84
C GLY A 509 14.67 -7.90 -21.11
N VAL A 510 14.56 -8.05 -19.79
CA VAL A 510 15.56 -8.76 -18.95
C VAL A 510 15.69 -10.23 -19.36
N ALA A 511 14.61 -10.84 -19.84
CA ALA A 511 14.58 -12.20 -20.35
C ALA A 511 15.04 -12.34 -21.83
N GLY A 512 15.64 -11.31 -22.42
CA GLY A 512 16.17 -11.36 -23.80
C GLY A 512 15.18 -10.94 -24.89
N GLY A 513 14.07 -10.29 -24.54
CA GLY A 513 12.99 -9.92 -25.47
C GLY A 513 12.02 -11.06 -25.78
N GLY A 514 11.11 -10.87 -26.74
CA GLY A 514 10.15 -11.91 -27.15
C GLY A 514 9.07 -11.43 -28.12
N THR A 515 8.09 -12.29 -28.38
CA THR A 515 6.97 -12.00 -29.29
C THR A 515 5.72 -11.62 -28.52
N VAL A 516 5.15 -10.46 -28.81
CA VAL A 516 3.88 -9.99 -28.21
C VAL A 516 2.91 -9.66 -29.33
N SER A 517 1.75 -10.31 -29.34
CA SER A 517 0.73 -10.17 -30.40
C SER A 517 1.30 -10.31 -31.84
N GLY A 518 2.19 -11.27 -32.05
CA GLY A 518 2.81 -11.55 -33.36
C GLY A 518 3.96 -10.62 -33.77
N SER A 519 4.26 -9.57 -33.00
CA SER A 519 5.43 -8.71 -33.23
C SER A 519 6.59 -9.13 -32.34
N HIS A 520 7.79 -9.24 -32.91
CA HIS A 520 9.01 -9.56 -32.16
C HIS A 520 9.65 -8.28 -31.61
N TYR A 521 10.04 -8.32 -30.34
CA TYR A 521 10.71 -7.25 -29.63
C TYR A 521 12.03 -7.76 -29.07
N ASP A 522 13.13 -7.05 -29.34
CA ASP A 522 14.40 -7.28 -28.66
C ASP A 522 14.41 -6.64 -27.25
N GLU A 523 15.49 -6.87 -26.49
CA GLU A 523 15.68 -6.34 -25.14
C GLU A 523 15.47 -4.82 -25.07
N LYS A 524 16.08 -4.10 -26.00
CA LYS A 524 16.07 -2.64 -26.07
C LYS A 524 14.67 -2.12 -26.36
N GLN A 525 13.98 -2.72 -27.33
CA GLN A 525 12.60 -2.39 -27.67
C GLN A 525 11.64 -2.67 -26.52
N CYS A 526 11.87 -3.74 -25.75
CA CYS A 526 11.12 -4.02 -24.53
C CYS A 526 11.30 -2.91 -23.47
N TYR A 527 12.53 -2.45 -23.23
CA TYR A 527 12.77 -1.33 -22.30
C TYR A 527 12.14 -0.02 -22.79
N GLN A 528 12.19 0.26 -24.09
CA GLN A 528 11.49 1.41 -24.69
C GLN A 528 9.98 1.31 -24.45
N LYS A 529 9.37 0.13 -24.66
CA LYS A 529 7.95 -0.10 -24.39
C LYS A 529 7.58 0.04 -22.92
N ALA A 530 8.42 -0.42 -22.00
CA ALA A 530 8.20 -0.19 -20.57
C ALA A 530 8.13 1.32 -20.27
N LEU A 531 9.04 2.10 -20.84
CA LEU A 531 9.13 3.55 -20.62
C LEU A 531 8.07 4.37 -21.37
N GLU A 532 7.57 3.89 -22.50
CA GLU A 532 6.42 4.49 -23.19
C GLU A 532 5.14 4.38 -22.36
N ASN A 533 5.02 3.35 -21.52
CA ASN A 533 3.89 3.16 -20.60
C ASN A 533 4.11 3.83 -19.25
N ASP A 534 5.36 3.84 -18.75
CA ASP A 534 5.74 4.51 -17.51
C ASP A 534 7.16 5.10 -17.61
N GLU A 535 7.25 6.41 -17.84
CA GLU A 535 8.53 7.13 -17.89
C GLU A 535 9.20 7.27 -16.51
N THR A 536 8.51 6.95 -15.42
CA THR A 536 9.09 7.03 -14.06
C THR A 536 9.90 5.79 -13.70
N TYR A 537 9.91 4.75 -14.55
CA TYR A 537 10.53 3.48 -14.20
C TYR A 537 12.08 3.51 -14.29
N ALA A 538 12.74 3.83 -13.17
CA ALA A 538 14.18 4.00 -13.07
C ALA A 538 15.01 2.81 -13.61
N GLN A 539 14.58 1.57 -13.30
CA GLN A 539 15.24 0.34 -13.79
C GLN A 539 15.20 0.19 -15.31
N ALA A 540 14.09 0.58 -15.94
CA ALA A 540 13.96 0.53 -17.40
C ALA A 540 14.90 1.56 -18.07
N TRP A 541 15.02 2.76 -17.50
CA TRP A 541 15.99 3.76 -17.96
C TRP A 541 17.44 3.28 -17.84
N LEU A 542 17.81 2.69 -16.70
CA LEU A 542 19.14 2.09 -16.51
C LEU A 542 19.43 1.04 -17.58
N ASN A 543 18.49 0.09 -17.77
CA ASN A 543 18.65 -1.00 -18.72
C ASN A 543 18.71 -0.50 -20.17
N LEU A 544 17.90 0.50 -20.54
CA LEU A 544 17.99 1.13 -21.84
C LEU A 544 19.35 1.81 -22.06
N GLY A 545 19.88 2.48 -21.04
CA GLY A 545 21.23 3.06 -21.07
C GLY A 545 22.32 2.01 -21.26
N LEU A 546 22.22 0.86 -20.58
CA LEU A 546 23.13 -0.29 -20.77
C LEU A 546 23.07 -0.82 -22.21
N GLN A 547 21.90 -0.74 -22.88
CA GLN A 547 21.71 -1.10 -24.29
C GLN A 547 22.14 -0.02 -25.30
N GLY A 548 22.77 1.07 -24.87
CA GLY A 548 23.20 2.13 -25.78
C GLY A 548 22.36 3.39 -25.78
N GLY A 549 21.28 3.43 -25.01
CA GLY A 549 20.20 4.42 -25.17
C GLY A 549 19.17 3.95 -26.18
N GLY A 550 18.21 4.81 -26.52
CA GLY A 550 17.10 4.45 -27.42
C GLY A 550 16.16 5.62 -27.68
N THR A 551 14.99 5.33 -28.24
CA THR A 551 13.94 6.32 -28.51
C THR A 551 12.74 6.04 -27.62
N VAL A 552 12.36 6.99 -26.78
CA VAL A 552 11.15 6.89 -25.95
C VAL A 552 10.26 8.09 -26.29
N ASN A 553 8.99 7.84 -26.60
CA ASN A 553 8.03 8.89 -26.97
C ASN A 553 8.56 9.88 -28.04
N GLY A 554 9.24 9.33 -29.05
CA GLY A 554 9.81 10.10 -30.17
C GLY A 554 11.12 10.83 -29.87
N LYS A 555 11.62 10.81 -28.63
CA LYS A 555 12.89 11.43 -28.24
C LYS A 555 14.02 10.40 -28.26
N ALA A 556 15.01 10.62 -29.12
CA ALA A 556 16.24 9.85 -29.10
C ALA A 556 17.12 10.25 -27.90
N LEU A 557 17.60 9.27 -27.16
CA LEU A 557 18.33 9.42 -25.91
C LEU A 557 19.61 8.58 -25.96
N SER A 558 20.71 9.19 -25.55
CA SER A 558 22.00 8.54 -25.37
C SER A 558 22.05 7.70 -24.08
N LYS A 559 23.10 6.88 -23.93
CA LYS A 559 23.40 6.14 -22.67
C LYS A 559 23.36 7.07 -21.46
N LYS A 560 24.05 8.21 -21.57
CA LYS A 560 24.20 9.19 -20.49
C LYS A 560 22.86 9.78 -20.09
N GLU A 561 22.05 10.21 -21.06
CA GLU A 561 20.72 10.75 -20.80
C GLU A 561 19.79 9.72 -20.17
N CYS A 562 19.90 8.43 -20.56
CA CYS A 562 19.13 7.37 -19.91
C CYS A 562 19.53 7.19 -18.44
N TYR A 563 20.83 7.21 -18.10
CA TYR A 563 21.25 7.15 -16.71
C TYR A 563 20.83 8.39 -15.91
N GLN A 564 20.82 9.58 -16.52
CA GLN A 564 20.28 10.79 -15.89
C GLN A 564 18.79 10.64 -15.60
N ARG A 565 18.00 10.15 -16.57
CA ARG A 565 16.56 9.89 -16.39
C ARG A 565 16.27 8.86 -15.31
N SER A 566 17.08 7.79 -15.26
CA SER A 566 17.02 6.79 -14.20
C SER A 566 17.16 7.44 -12.81
N LEU A 567 18.09 8.39 -12.66
CA LEU A 567 18.35 9.10 -11.40
C LEU A 567 17.40 10.27 -11.12
N GLU A 568 16.78 10.85 -12.15
CA GLU A 568 15.66 11.80 -11.99
C GLU A 568 14.43 11.09 -11.40
N SER A 569 14.22 9.82 -11.76
CA SER A 569 13.18 8.98 -11.18
C SER A 569 13.53 8.43 -9.79
N ASP A 570 14.77 7.97 -9.60
CA ASP A 570 15.24 7.36 -8.36
C ASP A 570 16.71 7.75 -8.11
N GLU A 571 16.92 8.77 -7.29
CA GLU A 571 18.26 9.26 -6.94
C GLU A 571 19.03 8.26 -6.07
N ASP A 572 18.36 7.27 -5.49
CA ASP A 572 18.94 6.23 -4.63
C ASP A 572 19.40 5.01 -5.42
N PHE A 573 19.44 5.11 -6.75
CA PHE A 573 19.85 3.99 -7.58
C PHE A 573 21.37 3.96 -7.82
N ALA A 574 22.10 3.28 -6.93
CA ALA A 574 23.57 3.20 -6.95
C ALA A 574 24.15 2.78 -8.32
N TRP A 575 23.54 1.81 -9.00
CA TRP A 575 23.95 1.35 -10.32
C TRP A 575 23.89 2.46 -11.38
N ALA A 576 22.85 3.29 -11.37
CA ALA A 576 22.70 4.40 -12.30
C ALA A 576 23.74 5.50 -12.04
N TRP A 577 24.04 5.80 -10.77
CA TRP A 577 25.13 6.71 -10.41
C TRP A 577 26.48 6.21 -10.91
N ASN A 578 26.84 4.96 -10.62
CA ASN A 578 28.09 4.39 -11.08
C ASN A 578 28.19 4.43 -12.62
N ASN A 579 27.13 4.04 -13.33
CA ASN A 579 27.12 4.05 -14.79
C ASN A 579 27.16 5.48 -15.37
N LEU A 580 26.48 6.46 -14.77
CA LEU A 580 26.60 7.87 -15.15
C LEU A 580 28.05 8.36 -14.98
N GLY A 581 28.72 7.95 -13.90
CA GLY A 581 30.13 8.23 -13.68
C GLY A 581 31.03 7.69 -14.79
N THR A 582 30.75 6.48 -15.30
CA THR A 582 31.48 5.92 -16.44
C THR A 582 31.29 6.72 -17.73
N GLN A 583 30.18 7.47 -17.84
CA GLN A 583 29.91 8.40 -18.95
C GLN A 583 30.48 9.81 -18.70
N GLY A 584 31.32 9.97 -17.67
CA GLY A 584 31.97 11.24 -17.32
C GLY A 584 31.16 12.12 -16.34
N GLY A 585 30.02 11.63 -15.84
CA GLY A 585 29.08 12.40 -15.02
C GLY A 585 27.96 13.03 -15.84
N GLY A 586 27.11 13.83 -15.20
CA GLY A 586 25.94 14.46 -15.83
C GLY A 586 25.16 15.39 -14.89
N THR A 587 24.01 15.85 -15.37
CA THR A 587 23.08 16.68 -14.60
C THR A 587 21.93 15.81 -14.10
N VAL A 588 21.67 15.80 -12.80
CA VAL A 588 20.54 15.09 -12.18
C VAL A 588 19.81 16.10 -11.31
N ASN A 589 18.49 16.25 -11.48
CA ASN A 589 17.66 17.19 -10.71
C ASN A 589 18.24 18.62 -10.64
N GLY A 590 18.79 19.10 -11.76
CA GLY A 590 19.39 20.44 -11.87
C GLY A 590 20.79 20.59 -11.28
N ARG A 591 21.38 19.55 -10.68
CA ARG A 591 22.74 19.55 -10.13
C ARG A 591 23.71 18.83 -11.05
N ASN A 592 24.90 19.41 -11.24
CA ASN A 592 25.95 18.82 -12.05
C ASN A 592 26.87 17.94 -11.20
N TYR A 593 27.09 16.72 -11.66
CA TYR A 593 27.95 15.73 -11.04
C TYR A 593 29.04 15.34 -12.03
N ASP A 594 30.31 15.42 -11.64
CA ASP A 594 31.39 14.79 -12.40
C ASP A 594 31.48 13.30 -12.09
N LYS A 595 32.34 12.58 -12.83
CA LYS A 595 32.54 11.13 -12.64
C LYS A 595 32.85 10.73 -11.19
N LYS A 596 33.68 11.50 -10.47
CA LYS A 596 34.06 11.16 -9.09
C LYS A 596 32.88 11.34 -8.16
N HIS A 597 32.13 12.43 -8.32
CA HIS A 597 30.91 12.66 -7.56
C HIS A 597 29.89 11.55 -7.76
N CYS A 598 29.72 11.08 -9.00
CA CYS A 598 28.85 9.94 -9.30
C CYS A 598 29.30 8.64 -8.59
N TYR A 599 30.60 8.29 -8.64
CA TYR A 599 31.09 7.09 -7.94
C TYR A 599 30.94 7.20 -6.41
N LYS A 600 31.20 8.39 -5.85
CA LYS A 600 30.97 8.64 -4.42
C LYS A 600 29.50 8.48 -4.05
N LYS A 601 28.57 9.05 -4.83
CA LYS A 601 27.12 8.88 -4.64
C LYS A 601 26.69 7.42 -4.65
N ALA A 602 27.19 6.63 -5.60
CA ALA A 602 26.93 5.20 -5.64
C ALA A 602 27.38 4.48 -4.36
N LEU A 603 28.51 4.90 -3.77
CA LEU A 603 29.07 4.33 -2.54
C LEU A 603 28.44 4.88 -1.24
N GLU A 604 27.89 6.09 -1.27
CA GLU A 604 27.04 6.64 -0.18
C GLU A 604 25.70 5.89 -0.09
N ILE A 605 25.24 5.32 -1.20
CA ILE A 605 24.04 4.49 -1.28
C ILE A 605 24.35 3.04 -0.91
N ASP A 606 25.39 2.47 -1.53
CA ASP A 606 25.83 1.09 -1.32
C ASP A 606 27.35 1.03 -1.19
N GLU A 607 27.85 0.97 0.05
CA GLU A 607 29.27 0.87 0.32
C GLU A 607 29.87 -0.48 -0.10
N THR A 608 29.04 -1.50 -0.35
CA THR A 608 29.49 -2.83 -0.78
C THR A 608 29.67 -2.90 -2.29
N PHE A 609 29.36 -1.81 -3.01
CA PHE A 609 29.41 -1.79 -4.47
C PHE A 609 30.84 -1.78 -5.02
N ALA A 610 31.42 -2.97 -5.17
CA ALA A 610 32.81 -3.20 -5.58
C ALA A 610 33.22 -2.40 -6.84
N LYS A 611 32.36 -2.37 -7.86
CA LYS A 611 32.63 -1.67 -9.13
C LYS A 611 32.76 -0.16 -8.95
N ALA A 612 31.96 0.44 -8.07
CA ALA A 612 32.05 1.87 -7.77
C ALA A 612 33.34 2.21 -7.00
N TRP A 613 33.78 1.34 -6.07
CA TRP A 613 35.10 1.47 -5.43
C TRP A 613 36.23 1.42 -6.46
N CYS A 614 36.20 0.44 -7.37
CA CYS A 614 37.23 0.32 -8.39
C CYS A 614 37.27 1.54 -9.31
N ASN A 615 36.10 2.02 -9.74
CA ASN A 615 35.97 3.21 -10.56
C ASN A 615 36.43 4.50 -9.86
N LEU A 616 36.16 4.64 -8.55
CA LEU A 616 36.70 5.74 -7.75
C LEU A 616 38.22 5.64 -7.63
N GLY A 617 38.77 4.45 -7.44
CA GLY A 617 40.21 4.18 -7.43
C GLY A 617 40.88 4.56 -8.76
N LEU A 618 40.27 4.17 -9.89
CA LEU A 618 40.70 4.58 -11.23
C LEU A 618 40.62 6.11 -11.43
N ALA A 619 39.69 6.77 -10.76
CA ALA A 619 39.61 8.23 -10.74
C ALA A 619 40.63 8.87 -9.76
N GLY A 620 41.36 8.09 -8.97
CA GLY A 620 42.42 8.56 -8.07
C GLY A 620 42.03 8.64 -6.59
N GLY A 621 40.90 8.06 -6.19
CA GLY A 621 40.38 8.14 -4.83
C GLY A 621 39.51 9.39 -4.58
N GLY A 622 39.09 9.58 -3.34
CA GLY A 622 38.22 10.67 -2.90
C GLY A 622 37.78 10.53 -1.45
N THR A 623 36.75 11.28 -1.06
CA THR A 623 36.13 11.19 0.27
C THR A 623 34.79 10.46 0.14
N VAL A 624 34.58 9.39 0.89
CA VAL A 624 33.30 8.63 0.93
C VAL A 624 32.85 8.54 2.39
N ASN A 625 31.62 8.94 2.69
CA ASN A 625 31.07 8.98 4.06
C ASN A 625 32.00 9.67 5.07
N GLY A 626 32.59 10.81 4.66
CA GLY A 626 33.53 11.59 5.48
C GLY A 626 34.94 10.99 5.64
N THR A 627 35.23 9.84 5.01
CA THR A 627 36.54 9.19 5.07
C THR A 627 37.29 9.35 3.76
N ASP A 628 38.50 9.92 3.82
CA ASP A 628 39.40 9.99 2.67
C ASP A 628 39.97 8.61 2.36
N VAL A 629 39.67 8.15 1.14
CA VAL A 629 40.17 6.90 0.58
C VAL A 629 41.14 7.18 -0.55
N SER A 630 42.38 6.73 -0.38
CA SER A 630 43.37 6.77 -1.45
C SER A 630 43.00 5.83 -2.60
N ARG A 631 43.58 6.06 -3.78
CA ARG A 631 43.48 5.16 -4.93
C ARG A 631 43.73 3.68 -4.56
N LYS A 632 44.77 3.41 -3.76
CA LYS A 632 45.12 2.06 -3.32
C LYS A 632 44.02 1.45 -2.44
N GLN A 633 43.56 2.20 -1.44
CA GLN A 633 42.50 1.76 -0.53
C GLN A 633 41.18 1.49 -1.25
N CYS A 634 40.87 2.25 -2.31
CA CYS A 634 39.71 1.96 -3.16
C CYS A 634 39.80 0.56 -3.79
N PHE A 635 40.96 0.17 -4.35
CA PHE A 635 41.12 -1.16 -4.93
C PHE A 635 41.12 -2.27 -3.87
N GLU A 636 41.72 -2.02 -2.70
CA GLU A 636 41.65 -2.93 -1.56
C GLU A 636 40.21 -3.19 -1.12
N LYS A 637 39.39 -2.13 -1.02
CA LYS A 637 37.95 -2.23 -0.73
C LYS A 637 37.18 -2.94 -1.85
N ALA A 638 37.39 -2.57 -3.10
CA ALA A 638 36.74 -3.22 -4.24
C ALA A 638 36.95 -4.73 -4.22
N LEU A 639 38.21 -5.16 -4.04
CA LEU A 639 38.59 -6.57 -4.02
C LEU A 639 38.16 -7.31 -2.75
N ALA A 640 37.88 -6.60 -1.66
CA ALA A 640 37.32 -7.20 -0.44
C ALA A 640 35.86 -7.62 -0.64
N TYR A 641 35.14 -6.94 -1.53
CA TYR A 641 33.75 -7.29 -1.89
C TYR A 641 33.68 -8.18 -3.14
N ASP A 642 34.58 -8.00 -4.10
CA ASP A 642 34.69 -8.82 -5.31
C ASP A 642 36.15 -9.10 -5.67
N GLU A 643 36.65 -10.25 -5.21
CA GLU A 643 38.02 -10.69 -5.49
C GLU A 643 38.23 -11.17 -6.94
N THR A 644 37.19 -11.22 -7.77
CA THR A 644 37.27 -11.65 -9.17
C THR A 644 37.58 -10.50 -10.13
N ASP A 645 37.53 -9.24 -9.67
CA ASP A 645 37.81 -8.09 -10.52
C ASP A 645 39.31 -7.98 -10.89
N THR A 646 39.62 -8.47 -12.08
CA THR A 646 40.96 -8.50 -12.65
C THR A 646 41.53 -7.10 -12.90
N THR A 647 40.67 -6.11 -13.15
CA THR A 647 41.07 -4.71 -13.34
C THR A 647 41.58 -4.15 -12.02
N CYS A 648 40.84 -4.33 -10.93
CA CYS A 648 41.28 -3.84 -9.62
C CYS A 648 42.55 -4.54 -9.14
N TRP A 649 42.72 -5.86 -9.39
CA TRP A 649 43.97 -6.56 -9.09
C TRP A 649 45.16 -5.98 -9.86
N THR A 650 44.99 -5.72 -11.15
CA THR A 650 46.02 -5.10 -11.99
C THR A 650 46.41 -3.71 -11.47
N GLU A 651 45.43 -2.89 -11.12
CA GLU A 651 45.64 -1.54 -10.62
C GLU A 651 46.22 -1.51 -9.20
N LEU A 652 45.84 -2.45 -8.33
CA LEU A 652 46.45 -2.62 -7.02
C LEU A 652 47.92 -3.01 -7.14
N GLY A 653 48.25 -3.89 -8.09
CA GLY A 653 49.64 -4.24 -8.42
C GLY A 653 50.47 -3.04 -8.90
N LYS A 654 49.87 -2.12 -9.66
CA LYS A 654 50.50 -0.84 -10.04
C LYS A 654 50.71 0.10 -8.85
N CYS A 655 49.89 -0.03 -7.81
CA CYS A 655 50.07 0.68 -6.54
C CYS A 655 51.10 0.02 -5.59
N GLY A 656 51.81 -1.01 -6.04
CA GLY A 656 52.81 -1.73 -5.23
C GLY A 656 52.25 -2.90 -4.41
N GLY A 657 51.00 -3.31 -4.65
CA GLY A 657 50.30 -4.31 -3.83
C GLY A 657 49.48 -3.67 -2.71
N GLY A 658 48.86 -4.50 -1.87
CA GLY A 658 47.95 -4.03 -0.81
C GLY A 658 47.37 -5.14 0.06
N VAL A 659 46.45 -4.77 0.94
CA VAL A 659 45.73 -5.68 1.82
C VAL A 659 44.31 -5.87 1.31
N VAL A 660 43.95 -7.10 0.94
CA VAL A 660 42.59 -7.46 0.54
C VAL A 660 42.01 -8.37 1.61
N GLY A 661 40.93 -7.93 2.26
CA GLY A 661 40.42 -8.56 3.48
C GLY A 661 41.47 -8.58 4.59
N ARG A 662 42.01 -9.76 4.90
CA ARG A 662 43.07 -9.95 5.91
C ARG A 662 44.42 -10.35 5.32
N THR A 663 44.51 -10.46 4.00
CA THR A 663 45.70 -11.00 3.32
C THR A 663 46.49 -9.88 2.65
N HIS A 664 47.81 -9.87 2.85
CA HIS A 664 48.72 -8.96 2.17
C HIS A 664 49.18 -9.55 0.85
N TYR A 665 49.01 -8.80 -0.24
CA TYR A 665 49.40 -9.17 -1.58
C TYR A 665 50.49 -8.22 -2.09
N GLY A 666 51.62 -8.78 -2.50
CA GLY A 666 52.69 -8.02 -3.15
C GLY A 666 52.34 -7.63 -4.59
N ALA A 667 53.06 -6.64 -5.13
CA ALA A 667 52.81 -6.10 -6.47
C ALA A 667 52.72 -7.17 -7.58
N ASP A 668 53.64 -8.14 -7.60
CA ASP A 668 53.69 -9.18 -8.64
C ASP A 668 52.63 -10.26 -8.45
N GLU A 669 52.17 -10.48 -7.22
CA GLU A 669 51.04 -11.36 -6.96
C GLU A 669 49.73 -10.75 -7.44
N CYS A 670 49.50 -9.47 -7.16
CA CYS A 670 48.36 -8.72 -7.69
C CYS A 670 48.34 -8.74 -9.22
N LYS A 671 49.49 -8.50 -9.88
CA LYS A 671 49.59 -8.56 -11.35
C LYS A 671 49.32 -9.96 -11.92
N ARG A 672 49.67 -11.04 -11.20
CA ARG A 672 49.35 -12.41 -11.62
C ARG A 672 47.85 -12.68 -11.50
N LYS A 673 47.22 -12.23 -10.41
CA LYS A 673 45.77 -12.35 -10.22
C LYS A 673 44.99 -11.56 -11.27
N GLY A 674 45.46 -10.37 -11.67
CA GLY A 674 44.84 -9.57 -12.72
C GLY A 674 44.97 -10.10 -14.16
N LYS A 675 45.65 -11.25 -14.37
CA LYS A 675 45.81 -11.90 -15.70
C LYS A 675 45.03 -13.21 -15.84
N LYS A 676 44.52 -13.75 -14.74
CA LYS A 676 43.62 -14.91 -14.74
C LYS A 676 42.21 -14.43 -14.99
#